data_AF-A0A8D8RVJ6-F1
#
_entry.id   AF-A0A8D8RVJ6-F1
#
_cell.length_a   1.000
_cell.length_b   1.000
_cell.length_c   1.000
_cell.angle_alpha   90.00
_cell.angle_beta   90.00
_cell.angle_gamma   90.00
#
_symmetry.space_group_name_H-M   'P 1'
#
loop_
_entity.id
_entity.type
_entity.pdbx_description
1 polymer ?
#
loop_
_entity_poly.entity_id
_entity_poly.type
_entity_poly.pdbx_seq_one_letter_code
_entity_poly.pdbx_strand_id
1 'polypeptide(L)'
;MSTLASAFTAKVRNLHDYESRIIHGTIPVPSGIDTANNVRYFSQILLTLLKDVPKSPYEMLPFPEKDSARMAMYASLDFKGLYTALVQLLDIAPIIQFGHREFGDELLQCLGCLMPFLEGEQLEGLPYLTASLLSVLPEYLHQDVINTLCFYIIPFTITRKYESREPAHQSVSGLIMIIFEFSKDTAHHCQVLECLMSIKLTLLKDLLCVIAYGTFAARASAAKLLFYYWPTFNSTLFERRGAPPRFTNDWVPFVCQREMCCQGNGRPKSSAEAAKVCFDPCVSITFATNKPPPLYLCIECANEIHREHPNQVFHDILHPLQQVSVSCENKGCRSSDKSVVALCFSTECASYNCYRPIRYCRQCHNSRHNNKRGGDHIIHTCLPSAWDMNPEMQTYLVESIVSLLKEARPTTPEVHKDMTEIQMKAAQFKEEMERSKAIPLEERQLMGRFGVWLLVGLCNPSPDTPTHVLGRLLSMLFHWFHVTAYSFDELGECTLERLKKDYVCEWMGNICKSHFDVYVSCLLPHPPEYAKVGGHWDMLVSRTSHLKNGLNRFFCLVPYTSFTLEIWDQVMPYWLEAIVKDVPEKELCELKLLLSKFLDPDLSILGVEAKKIYQFVAIRFKQTSPRVMEQTLSWLQPPLWKMNLPLTPLYLMTKANQANRVEFSFTQR
;
A
#
# COMPACT_ATOMS: atom_id res chain seq x y z
N MET A 1 34.83 34.17 16.39
CA MET A 1 34.33 33.27 15.33
C MET A 1 35.24 32.06 15.09
N SER A 2 36.57 32.18 15.00
CA SER A 2 37.46 31.01 14.78
C SER A 2 37.44 29.96 15.91
N THR A 3 37.29 30.40 17.17
CA THR A 3 37.24 29.49 18.34
C THR A 3 35.96 28.65 18.39
N LEU A 4 34.79 29.25 18.12
CA LEU A 4 33.52 28.51 18.08
C LEU A 4 33.50 27.47 16.95
N ALA A 5 33.93 27.84 15.74
CA ALA A 5 34.01 26.90 14.62
C ALA A 5 34.95 25.72 14.94
N SER A 6 36.12 25.99 15.52
CA SER A 6 37.04 24.93 15.94
C SER A 6 36.46 24.02 17.02
N ALA A 7 35.72 24.57 17.99
CA ALA A 7 35.07 23.80 19.05
C ALA A 7 33.93 22.94 18.50
N PHE A 8 33.14 23.49 17.58
CA PHE A 8 32.06 22.78 16.91
C PHE A 8 32.60 21.56 16.13
N THR A 9 33.59 21.76 15.26
CA THR A 9 34.21 20.66 14.50
C THR A 9 34.92 19.64 15.40
N ALA A 10 35.50 20.08 16.54
CA ALA A 10 36.07 19.15 17.52
C ALA A 10 35.00 18.30 18.20
N LYS A 11 33.83 18.87 18.50
CA LYS A 11 32.69 18.13 19.05
C LYS A 11 32.06 17.19 18.02
N VAL A 12 32.01 17.54 16.74
CA VAL A 12 31.53 16.62 15.68
C VAL A 12 32.44 15.39 15.62
N ARG A 13 33.77 15.60 15.65
CA ARG A 13 34.74 14.49 15.75
C ARG A 13 34.56 13.63 16.99
N ASN A 14 34.08 14.19 18.09
CA ASN A 14 33.79 13.44 19.32
C ASN A 14 32.59 12.49 19.15
N LEU A 15 31.56 12.87 18.39
CA LEU A 15 30.45 11.97 18.06
C LEU A 15 30.94 10.75 17.26
N HIS A 16 31.82 10.95 16.28
CA HIS A 16 32.44 9.84 15.53
C HIS A 16 33.32 8.93 16.42
N ASP A 17 34.04 9.50 17.39
CA ASP A 17 34.79 8.71 18.39
C ASP A 17 33.85 7.85 19.23
N TYR A 18 32.71 8.40 19.66
CA TYR A 18 31.72 7.68 20.47
C TYR A 18 31.09 6.53 19.68
N GLU A 19 30.67 6.80 18.45
CA GLU A 19 30.17 5.80 17.51
C GLU A 19 31.18 4.65 17.35
N SER A 20 32.43 4.96 17.01
CA SER A 20 33.48 3.96 16.84
C SER A 20 33.72 3.15 18.12
N ARG A 21 33.73 3.78 19.29
CA ARG A 21 33.93 3.07 20.57
C ARG A 21 32.77 2.16 20.94
N ILE A 22 31.54 2.55 20.60
CA ILE A 22 30.35 1.70 20.79
C ILE A 22 30.40 0.50 19.84
N ILE A 23 30.71 0.71 18.56
CA ILE A 23 30.83 -0.37 17.56
C ILE A 23 31.91 -1.38 17.95
N HIS A 24 33.08 -0.91 18.36
CA HIS A 24 34.24 -1.77 18.66
C HIS A 24 34.32 -2.20 20.13
N GLY A 25 33.37 -1.79 20.99
CA GLY A 25 33.39 -2.09 22.42
C GLY A 25 34.64 -1.56 23.15
N THR A 26 35.18 -0.41 22.72
CA THR A 26 36.42 0.15 23.28
C THR A 26 36.17 0.84 24.63
N ILE A 27 36.87 0.40 25.68
CA ILE A 27 36.66 0.83 27.06
C ILE A 27 37.27 2.24 27.32
N PRO A 28 36.56 3.14 28.03
CA PRO A 28 35.19 2.96 28.54
C PRO A 28 34.16 3.07 27.41
N VAL A 29 33.19 2.16 27.33
CA VAL A 29 32.18 2.22 26.28
C VAL A 29 31.18 3.33 26.61
N PRO A 30 30.96 4.31 25.72
CA PRO A 30 29.98 5.38 25.96
C PRO A 30 28.56 4.82 26.11
N SER A 31 27.80 5.35 27.07
CA SER A 31 26.37 5.03 27.23
C SER A 31 25.49 5.87 26.29
N GLY A 32 24.21 5.52 26.19
CA GLY A 32 23.21 6.35 25.53
C GLY A 32 23.09 7.73 26.18
N ILE A 33 23.25 7.82 27.50
CA ILE A 33 23.24 9.11 28.24
C ILE A 33 24.47 9.96 27.88
N ASP A 34 25.66 9.36 27.80
CA ASP A 34 26.87 10.08 27.42
C ASP A 34 26.75 10.65 26.00
N THR A 35 26.21 9.84 25.10
CA THR A 35 25.95 10.24 23.71
C THR A 35 24.89 11.34 23.65
N ALA A 36 23.78 11.20 24.38
CA ALA A 36 22.72 12.20 24.49
C ALA A 36 23.24 13.56 24.97
N ASN A 37 24.07 13.58 26.00
CA ASN A 37 24.68 14.81 26.51
C ASN A 37 25.59 15.50 25.49
N ASN A 38 26.27 14.72 24.64
CA ASN A 38 27.09 15.25 23.56
C ASN A 38 26.23 15.82 22.43
N VAL A 39 25.13 15.14 22.08
CA VAL A 39 24.15 15.62 21.08
C VAL A 39 23.46 16.90 21.56
N ARG A 40 23.07 16.97 22.85
CA ARG A 40 22.43 18.16 23.48
C ARG A 40 23.22 19.44 23.27
N TYR A 41 24.55 19.36 23.31
CA TYR A 41 25.42 20.51 23.05
C TYR A 41 25.11 21.16 21.70
N PHE A 42 24.91 20.35 20.66
CA PHE A 42 24.58 20.86 19.33
C PHE A 42 23.20 21.51 19.29
N SER A 43 22.18 20.88 19.87
CA SER A 43 20.84 21.47 19.98
C SER A 43 20.90 22.87 20.62
N GLN A 44 21.64 23.03 21.72
CA GLN A 44 21.78 24.32 22.41
C GLN A 44 22.50 25.38 21.55
N ILE A 45 23.57 25.00 20.85
CA ILE A 45 24.28 25.91 19.93
C ILE A 45 23.37 26.32 18.76
N LEU A 46 22.68 25.36 18.14
CA LEU A 46 21.77 25.61 17.02
C LEU A 46 20.63 26.54 17.41
N LEU A 47 20.01 26.33 18.58
CA LEU A 47 18.99 27.23 19.12
C LEU A 47 19.55 28.63 19.38
N THR A 48 20.76 28.74 19.95
CA THR A 48 21.41 30.03 20.17
C THR A 48 21.61 30.79 18.85
N LEU A 49 22.09 30.10 17.81
CA LEU A 49 22.27 30.68 16.48
C LEU A 49 20.94 31.12 15.85
N LEU A 50 19.84 30.38 16.08
CA LEU A 50 18.51 30.73 15.58
C LEU A 50 17.90 31.94 16.28
N LYS A 51 18.23 32.16 17.55
CA LYS A 51 17.67 33.27 18.35
C LYS A 51 18.04 34.64 17.78
N ASP A 52 19.22 34.77 17.20
CA ASP A 52 19.78 36.04 16.74
C ASP A 52 19.43 36.38 15.28
N VAL A 53 18.55 35.61 14.64
CA VAL A 53 18.22 35.76 13.21
C VAL A 53 17.09 36.77 13.01
N PRO A 54 17.24 37.76 12.11
CA PRO A 54 16.25 38.84 11.92
C PRO A 54 14.99 38.43 11.15
N LYS A 55 15.00 37.31 10.43
CA LYS A 55 13.86 36.78 9.65
C LYS A 55 13.66 35.30 9.99
N SER A 56 12.43 34.80 9.96
CA SER A 56 12.18 33.38 10.22
C SER A 56 12.72 32.51 9.08
N PRO A 57 13.67 31.60 9.34
CA PRO A 57 14.13 30.63 8.34
C PRO A 57 13.02 29.68 7.88
N TYR A 58 12.04 29.43 8.76
CA TYR A 58 10.95 28.48 8.52
C TYR A 58 9.98 28.95 7.44
N GLU A 59 9.84 30.26 7.24
CA GLU A 59 9.09 30.83 6.11
C GLU A 59 9.86 30.74 4.79
N MET A 60 11.18 30.55 4.84
CA MET A 60 12.04 30.43 3.66
C MET A 60 12.21 28.96 3.24
N LEU A 61 12.16 28.01 4.18
CA LEU A 61 12.35 26.57 3.94
C LEU A 61 11.49 25.99 2.79
N PRO A 62 10.20 26.36 2.63
CA PRO A 62 9.39 25.84 1.52
C PRO A 62 9.82 26.31 0.12
N PHE A 63 10.76 27.25 0.02
CA PHE A 63 11.16 27.91 -1.23
C PHE A 63 12.65 27.68 -1.49
N PRO A 64 13.01 26.66 -2.30
CA PRO A 64 14.41 26.34 -2.58
C PRO A 64 15.24 27.51 -3.11
N GLU A 65 14.65 28.38 -3.91
CA GLU A 65 15.27 29.60 -4.43
C GLU A 65 15.72 30.58 -3.34
N LYS A 66 15.18 30.44 -2.11
CA LYS A 66 15.57 31.22 -0.93
C LYS A 66 16.65 30.54 -0.10
N ASP A 67 17.12 29.35 -0.45
CA ASP A 67 18.11 28.61 0.35
C ASP A 67 19.41 29.40 0.51
N SER A 68 19.96 29.97 -0.57
CA SER A 68 21.20 30.76 -0.47
C SER A 68 21.05 31.97 0.45
N ALA A 69 19.88 32.64 0.42
CA ALA A 69 19.59 33.75 1.31
C ALA A 69 19.39 33.29 2.75
N ARG A 70 18.78 32.11 2.97
CA ARG A 70 18.60 31.50 4.29
C ARG A 70 19.94 31.12 4.90
N MET A 71 20.79 30.43 4.16
CA MET A 71 22.11 29.99 4.62
C MET A 71 23.05 31.16 4.91
N ALA A 72 22.91 32.27 4.19
CA ALA A 72 23.66 33.50 4.46
C ALA A 72 23.32 34.19 5.79
N MET A 73 22.24 33.78 6.48
CA MET A 73 21.87 34.33 7.79
C MET A 73 22.72 33.79 8.95
N TYR A 74 23.49 32.71 8.73
CA TYR A 74 24.21 32.00 9.79
C TYR A 74 25.72 32.10 9.65
N ALA A 75 26.43 31.85 10.76
CA ALA A 75 27.85 31.57 10.71
C ALA A 75 28.12 30.22 10.00
N SER A 76 29.15 30.17 9.17
CA SER A 76 29.58 28.94 8.48
C SER A 76 30.19 27.94 9.47
N LEU A 77 29.38 27.04 10.01
CA LEU A 77 29.80 25.89 10.82
C LEU A 77 29.65 24.59 10.03
N ASP A 78 30.23 23.51 10.55
CA ASP A 78 30.21 22.19 9.91
C ASP A 78 28.88 21.43 10.11
N PHE A 79 27.78 22.03 9.66
CA PHE A 79 26.43 21.44 9.77
C PHE A 79 26.31 20.13 8.99
N LYS A 80 27.04 20.02 7.87
CA LYS A 80 27.11 18.80 7.07
C LYS A 80 27.81 17.67 7.83
N GLY A 81 28.95 17.94 8.47
CA GLY A 81 29.62 16.99 9.34
C GLY A 81 28.73 16.54 10.49
N LEU A 82 28.00 17.47 11.12
CA LEU A 82 27.01 17.11 12.15
C LEU A 82 25.91 16.20 11.60
N TYR A 83 25.30 16.53 10.46
CA TYR A 83 24.29 15.66 9.82
C TYR A 83 24.83 14.25 9.59
N THR A 84 26.04 14.13 9.01
CA THR A 84 26.67 12.83 8.77
C THR A 84 26.94 12.06 10.07
N ALA A 85 27.40 12.74 11.13
CA ALA A 85 27.58 12.13 12.43
C ALA A 85 26.25 11.62 12.99
N LEU A 86 25.16 12.42 12.91
CA LEU A 86 23.83 11.99 13.36
C LEU A 86 23.34 10.77 12.58
N VAL A 87 23.55 10.70 11.26
CA VAL A 87 23.22 9.52 10.45
C VAL A 87 23.94 8.27 10.97
N GLN A 88 25.23 8.36 11.28
CA GLN A 88 26.00 7.24 11.82
C GLN A 88 25.55 6.83 13.23
N LEU A 89 25.04 7.77 14.03
CA LEU A 89 24.49 7.45 15.34
C LEU A 89 23.23 6.56 15.25
N LEU A 90 22.55 6.49 14.11
CA LEU A 90 21.42 5.56 13.92
C LEU A 90 21.88 4.10 13.90
N ASP A 91 23.02 3.83 13.26
CA ASP A 91 23.55 2.46 13.12
C ASP A 91 23.91 1.86 14.49
N ILE A 92 24.27 2.71 15.45
CA ILE A 92 24.58 2.28 16.82
C ILE A 92 23.36 2.24 17.75
N ALA A 93 22.22 2.83 17.37
CA ALA A 93 21.05 2.92 18.24
C ALA A 93 20.58 1.55 18.80
N PRO A 94 20.58 0.45 18.00
CA PRO A 94 20.22 -0.88 18.49
C PRO A 94 21.23 -1.52 19.46
N ILE A 95 22.49 -1.07 19.46
CA ILE A 95 23.58 -1.65 20.26
C ILE A 95 23.89 -0.86 21.53
N ILE A 96 23.27 0.30 21.73
CA ILE A 96 23.32 1.03 23.00
C ILE A 96 22.75 0.14 24.11
N GLN A 97 23.47 0.04 25.25
CA GLN A 97 23.06 -0.83 26.35
C GLN A 97 22.12 -0.15 27.36
N PHE A 98 22.27 1.16 27.55
CA PHE A 98 21.55 1.93 28.57
C PHE A 98 21.33 3.37 28.10
N GLY A 99 20.19 3.98 28.47
CA GLY A 99 19.87 5.38 28.15
C GLY A 99 19.24 5.61 26.78
N HIS A 100 18.47 4.66 26.26
CA HIS A 100 17.80 4.79 24.95
C HIS A 100 16.81 5.97 24.91
N ARG A 101 16.11 6.26 26.01
CA ARG A 101 15.15 7.35 26.10
C ARG A 101 15.84 8.69 25.91
N GLU A 102 16.86 8.96 26.71
CA GLU A 102 17.64 10.20 26.65
C GLU A 102 18.35 10.35 25.31
N PHE A 103 18.91 9.27 24.77
CA PHE A 103 19.52 9.26 23.45
C PHE A 103 18.52 9.61 22.35
N GLY A 104 17.38 8.93 22.32
CA GLY A 104 16.34 9.14 21.31
C GLY A 104 15.75 10.55 21.37
N ASP A 105 15.42 11.03 22.56
CA ASP A 105 14.87 12.38 22.78
C ASP A 105 15.85 13.47 22.29
N GLU A 106 17.14 13.38 22.67
CA GLU A 106 18.16 14.36 22.23
C GLU A 106 18.48 14.26 20.73
N LEU A 107 18.48 13.05 20.17
CA LEU A 107 18.68 12.85 18.73
C LEU A 107 17.56 13.49 17.92
N LEU A 108 16.30 13.25 18.28
CA LEU A 108 15.13 13.84 17.63
C LEU A 108 15.12 15.37 17.76
N GLN A 109 15.43 15.88 18.95
CA GLN A 109 15.56 17.31 19.19
C GLN A 109 16.66 17.93 18.31
N CYS A 110 17.82 17.29 18.21
CA CYS A 110 18.93 17.78 17.39
C CYS A 110 18.57 17.79 15.91
N LEU A 111 17.91 16.74 15.39
CA LEU A 111 17.42 16.69 14.01
C LEU A 111 16.45 17.84 13.71
N GLY A 112 15.51 18.12 14.61
CA GLY A 112 14.58 19.25 14.49
C GLY A 112 15.29 20.61 14.51
N CYS A 113 16.30 20.77 15.39
CA CYS A 113 17.09 22.02 15.48
C CYS A 113 18.04 22.22 14.28
N LEU A 114 18.49 21.12 13.67
CA LEU A 114 19.45 21.15 12.57
C LEU A 114 18.80 21.51 11.23
N MET A 115 17.53 21.16 11.03
CA MET A 115 16.80 21.35 9.76
C MET A 115 17.00 22.74 9.11
N PRO A 116 16.88 23.88 9.83
CA PRO A 116 17.05 25.21 9.22
C PRO A 116 18.45 25.47 8.64
N PHE A 117 19.44 24.67 9.02
CA PHE A 117 20.84 24.76 8.62
C PHE A 117 21.24 23.74 7.53
N LEU A 118 20.28 22.99 7.00
CA LEU A 118 20.49 22.02 5.91
C LEU A 118 19.98 22.56 4.58
N GLU A 119 20.62 22.12 3.49
CA GLU A 119 20.24 22.42 2.11
C GLU A 119 20.41 21.19 1.21
N GLY A 120 19.81 21.22 0.02
CA GLY A 120 19.92 20.16 -0.99
C GLY A 120 19.52 18.77 -0.46
N GLU A 121 20.31 17.76 -0.82
CA GLU A 121 20.04 16.34 -0.50
C GLU A 121 19.92 16.06 1.00
N GLN A 122 20.59 16.83 1.87
CA GLN A 122 20.56 16.61 3.32
C GLN A 122 19.21 17.00 3.91
N LEU A 123 18.64 18.12 3.44
CA LEU A 123 17.32 18.56 3.84
C LEU A 123 16.23 17.64 3.28
N GLU A 124 16.40 17.17 2.04
CA GLU A 124 15.47 16.26 1.37
C GLU A 124 15.48 14.84 1.94
N GLY A 125 16.63 14.38 2.45
CA GLY A 125 16.78 13.08 3.11
C GLY A 125 16.30 13.05 4.57
N LEU A 126 16.10 14.22 5.19
CA LEU A 126 15.77 14.33 6.61
C LEU A 126 14.47 13.60 7.01
N PRO A 127 13.35 13.66 6.27
CA PRO A 127 12.14 12.90 6.61
C PRO A 127 12.38 11.40 6.64
N TYR A 128 13.12 10.88 5.65
CA TYR A 128 13.44 9.46 5.57
C TYR A 128 14.35 9.04 6.74
N LEU A 129 15.37 9.85 7.04
CA LEU A 129 16.26 9.62 8.17
C LEU A 129 15.47 9.54 9.49
N THR A 130 14.59 10.51 9.75
CA THR A 130 13.78 10.51 10.97
C THR A 130 12.81 9.33 11.01
N ALA A 131 12.17 8.94 9.90
CA ALA A 131 11.31 7.77 9.88
C ALA A 131 12.05 6.46 10.11
N SER A 132 13.30 6.34 9.63
CA SER A 132 14.14 5.15 9.87
C SER A 132 14.46 4.93 11.35
N LEU A 133 14.31 5.96 12.21
CA LEU A 133 14.43 5.79 13.66
C LEU A 133 13.38 4.82 14.23
N LEU A 134 12.23 4.64 13.57
CA LEU A 134 11.22 3.67 13.99
C LEU A 134 11.73 2.22 13.96
N SER A 135 12.67 1.89 13.06
CA SER A 135 13.21 0.53 12.95
C SER A 135 14.31 0.22 13.97
N VAL A 136 14.89 1.25 14.59
CA VAL A 136 16.04 1.10 15.51
C VAL A 136 15.74 1.53 16.95
N LEU A 137 14.81 2.46 17.16
CA LEU A 137 14.40 2.91 18.49
C LEU A 137 13.26 2.05 19.06
N PRO A 138 13.21 1.87 20.39
CA PRO A 138 12.10 1.20 21.07
C PRO A 138 10.72 1.82 20.81
N GLU A 139 9.66 0.99 20.84
CA GLU A 139 8.27 1.39 20.55
C GLU A 139 7.76 2.60 21.39
N TYR A 140 8.24 2.75 22.63
CA TYR A 140 7.84 3.88 23.50
C TYR A 140 8.36 5.26 23.05
N LEU A 141 9.27 5.31 22.07
CA LEU A 141 9.75 6.55 21.43
C LEU A 141 9.06 6.80 20.08
N HIS A 142 8.26 5.86 19.57
CA HIS A 142 7.68 5.99 18.22
C HIS A 142 6.78 7.22 18.10
N GLN A 143 5.99 7.54 19.12
CA GLN A 143 5.16 8.75 19.12
C GLN A 143 6.00 10.04 19.03
N ASP A 144 7.18 10.06 19.65
CA ASP A 144 8.11 11.20 19.59
C ASP A 144 8.73 11.34 18.20
N VAL A 145 9.07 10.21 17.54
CA VAL A 145 9.51 10.18 16.14
C VAL A 145 8.42 10.73 15.22
N ILE A 146 7.17 10.26 15.38
CA ILE A 146 6.03 10.67 14.56
C ILE A 146 5.70 12.16 14.78
N ASN A 147 5.77 12.65 16.02
CA ASN A 147 5.62 14.08 16.31
C ASN A 147 6.72 14.91 15.66
N THR A 148 7.97 14.44 15.72
CA THR A 148 9.12 15.08 15.07
C THR A 148 8.89 15.21 13.56
N LEU A 149 8.46 14.11 12.92
CA LEU A 149 8.09 14.11 11.50
C LEU A 149 6.98 15.12 11.19
N CYS A 150 5.83 15.01 11.86
CA CYS A 150 4.61 15.71 11.47
C CYS A 150 4.61 17.20 11.81
N PHE A 151 5.30 17.61 12.88
CA PHE A 151 5.27 19.00 13.36
C PHE A 151 6.55 19.79 13.06
N TYR A 152 7.67 19.12 12.79
CA TYR A 152 8.96 19.80 12.64
C TYR A 152 9.63 19.61 11.29
N ILE A 153 9.42 18.47 10.62
CA ILE A 153 10.22 18.13 9.43
C ILE A 153 9.37 18.14 8.17
N ILE A 154 8.31 17.33 8.11
CA ILE A 154 7.46 17.15 6.93
C ILE A 154 6.89 18.50 6.41
N PRO A 155 6.33 19.39 7.26
CA PRO A 155 5.72 20.64 6.80
C PRO A 155 6.67 21.57 6.05
N PHE A 156 7.98 21.43 6.25
CA PHE A 156 9.00 22.31 5.67
C PHE A 156 9.87 21.66 4.60
N THR A 157 9.77 20.34 4.45
CA THR A 157 10.58 19.55 3.49
C THR A 157 9.75 19.08 2.31
N ILE A 158 8.56 18.55 2.55
CA ILE A 158 7.67 18.01 1.49
C ILE A 158 6.91 19.13 0.77
N THR A 159 6.77 20.32 1.35
CA THR A 159 6.10 21.47 0.73
C THR A 159 6.95 22.21 -0.30
N ARG A 160 8.23 21.86 -0.43
CA ARG A 160 9.19 22.51 -1.32
C ARG A 160 8.82 22.25 -2.77
N LYS A 161 8.53 23.30 -3.57
CA LYS A 161 8.18 23.19 -4.99
C LYS A 161 9.37 23.63 -5.86
N TYR A 162 9.96 22.73 -6.62
CA TYR A 162 10.95 23.01 -7.65
C TYR A 162 10.28 22.98 -9.03
N GLU A 163 10.68 23.90 -9.92
CA GLU A 163 10.15 24.00 -11.28
C GLU A 163 10.47 22.77 -12.17
N SER A 164 11.40 21.88 -11.76
CA SER A 164 11.76 20.69 -12.54
C SER A 164 12.18 19.49 -11.68
N ARG A 165 11.30 18.48 -11.55
CA ARG A 165 11.53 17.10 -11.03
C ARG A 165 12.19 17.00 -9.64
N GLU A 166 11.49 16.38 -8.69
CA GLU A 166 11.91 16.42 -7.29
C GLU A 166 12.12 15.05 -6.63
N PRO A 167 13.24 14.83 -5.89
CA PRO A 167 13.48 13.63 -5.09
C PRO A 167 12.62 13.53 -3.81
N ALA A 168 12.46 14.62 -3.04
CA ALA A 168 11.70 14.60 -1.78
C ALA A 168 10.20 14.36 -1.98
N HIS A 169 9.60 14.92 -3.04
CA HIS A 169 8.23 14.60 -3.43
C HIS A 169 8.05 13.15 -3.90
N GLN A 170 9.11 12.50 -4.38
CA GLN A 170 9.11 11.11 -4.83
C GLN A 170 9.35 10.11 -3.69
N SER A 171 9.97 10.53 -2.58
CA SER A 171 10.27 9.66 -1.44
C SER A 171 9.10 9.44 -0.48
N VAL A 172 7.97 10.15 -0.66
CA VAL A 172 6.77 10.05 0.20
C VAL A 172 6.23 8.63 0.27
N SER A 173 6.23 7.90 -0.86
CA SER A 173 5.83 6.49 -0.88
C SER A 173 6.72 5.63 0.04
N GLY A 174 8.04 5.82 -0.01
CA GLY A 174 8.99 5.12 0.86
C GLY A 174 8.86 5.51 2.34
N LEU A 175 8.59 6.80 2.61
CA LEU A 175 8.30 7.30 3.95
C LEU A 175 7.08 6.60 4.57
N ILE A 176 5.97 6.52 3.82
CA ILE A 176 4.75 5.83 4.25
C ILE A 176 5.03 4.33 4.46
N MET A 177 5.78 3.69 3.55
CA MET A 177 6.13 2.27 3.68
C MET A 177 6.89 1.98 4.99
N ILE A 178 7.93 2.75 5.30
CA ILE A 178 8.72 2.56 6.53
C ILE A 178 7.85 2.73 7.76
N ILE A 179 7.07 3.81 7.82
CA ILE A 179 6.24 4.11 8.99
C ILE A 179 5.20 3.00 9.19
N PHE A 180 4.54 2.55 8.12
CA PHE A 180 3.51 1.52 8.23
C PHE A 180 4.07 0.10 8.45
N GLU A 181 5.35 -0.12 8.16
CA GLU A 181 6.04 -1.37 8.44
C GLU A 181 6.47 -1.46 9.90
N PHE A 182 7.08 -0.39 10.44
CA PHE A 182 7.72 -0.42 11.75
C PHE A 182 6.84 0.09 12.91
N SER A 183 5.81 0.88 12.63
CA SER A 183 4.79 1.22 13.62
C SER A 183 3.64 0.22 13.57
N LYS A 184 3.24 -0.32 14.72
CA LYS A 184 2.03 -1.15 14.84
C LYS A 184 0.79 -0.33 15.21
N ASP A 185 0.99 0.89 15.69
CA ASP A 185 -0.09 1.76 16.14
C ASP A 185 -0.74 2.48 14.95
N THR A 186 -2.05 2.26 14.79
CA THR A 186 -2.85 2.91 13.76
C THR A 186 -2.98 4.42 13.97
N ALA A 187 -2.83 4.92 15.20
CA ALA A 187 -2.83 6.36 15.50
C ALA A 187 -1.62 7.05 14.83
N HIS A 188 -0.43 6.45 14.90
CA HIS A 188 0.75 6.94 14.18
C HIS A 188 0.50 7.00 12.67
N HIS A 189 -0.15 5.97 12.11
CA HIS A 189 -0.44 5.93 10.67
C HIS A 189 -1.43 7.03 10.26
N CYS A 190 -2.45 7.28 11.09
CA CYS A 190 -3.41 8.35 10.88
C CYS A 190 -2.75 9.73 10.96
N GLN A 191 -1.93 9.97 11.99
CA GLN A 191 -1.25 11.25 12.21
C GLN A 191 -0.37 11.63 11.03
N VAL A 192 0.46 10.70 10.55
CA VAL A 192 1.35 10.95 9.40
C VAL A 192 0.54 11.16 8.13
N LEU A 193 -0.49 10.34 7.90
CA LEU A 193 -1.27 10.45 6.69
C LEU A 193 -2.07 11.76 6.64
N GLU A 194 -2.69 12.19 7.75
CA GLU A 194 -3.37 13.48 7.84
C GLU A 194 -2.40 14.66 7.67
N CYS A 195 -1.20 14.58 8.25
CA CYS A 195 -0.13 15.56 8.02
C CYS A 195 0.19 15.67 6.52
N LEU A 196 0.43 14.55 5.84
CA LEU A 196 0.71 14.52 4.40
C LEU A 196 -0.50 15.00 3.57
N MET A 197 -1.72 14.63 3.95
CA MET A 197 -2.95 15.06 3.29
C MET A 197 -3.14 16.57 3.37
N SER A 198 -2.61 17.23 4.41
CA SER A 198 -2.68 18.68 4.56
C SER A 198 -1.72 19.46 3.66
N ILE A 199 -0.72 18.80 3.07
CA ILE A 199 0.35 19.47 2.30
C ILE A 199 0.49 19.00 0.85
N LYS A 200 0.10 17.76 0.52
CA LYS A 200 0.36 17.15 -0.80
C LYS A 200 -0.93 16.70 -1.49
N LEU A 201 -1.31 17.40 -2.56
CA LEU A 201 -2.49 17.09 -3.38
C LEU A 201 -2.41 15.70 -4.06
N THR A 202 -1.22 15.26 -4.47
CA THR A 202 -1.04 14.02 -5.23
C THR A 202 -0.80 12.80 -4.34
N LEU A 203 -1.02 12.90 -3.03
CA LEU A 203 -0.72 11.85 -2.05
C LEU A 203 -1.40 10.51 -2.35
N LEU A 204 -2.56 10.54 -3.00
CA LEU A 204 -3.27 9.34 -3.44
C LEU A 204 -2.40 8.45 -4.34
N LYS A 205 -1.57 9.05 -5.21
CA LYS A 205 -0.63 8.32 -6.07
C LYS A 205 0.40 7.57 -5.22
N ASP A 206 0.94 8.21 -4.19
CA ASP A 206 1.90 7.59 -3.27
C ASP A 206 1.26 6.46 -2.47
N LEU A 207 0.02 6.65 -2.02
CA LEU A 207 -0.70 5.60 -1.28
C LEU A 207 -0.98 4.38 -2.16
N LEU A 208 -1.32 4.57 -3.44
CA LEU A 208 -1.42 3.46 -4.41
C LEU A 208 -0.06 2.80 -4.67
N CYS A 209 1.04 3.55 -4.71
CA CYS A 209 2.38 2.97 -4.81
C CYS A 209 2.70 2.06 -3.61
N VAL A 210 2.34 2.49 -2.39
CA VAL A 210 2.49 1.70 -1.16
C VAL A 210 1.65 0.42 -1.23
N ILE A 211 0.39 0.51 -1.67
CA ILE A 211 -0.48 -0.67 -1.82
C ILE A 211 0.09 -1.64 -2.89
N ALA A 212 0.60 -1.12 -4.00
CA ALA A 212 1.18 -1.93 -5.06
C ALA A 212 2.43 -2.69 -4.57
N TYR A 213 3.42 -1.99 -4.02
CA TYR A 213 4.78 -2.50 -3.84
C TYR A 213 5.23 -2.69 -2.39
N GLY A 214 4.44 -2.28 -1.40
CA GLY A 214 4.79 -2.41 0.01
C GLY A 214 4.89 -3.87 0.49
N THR A 215 5.40 -4.05 1.70
CA THR A 215 5.23 -5.29 2.47
C THR A 215 3.75 -5.52 2.80
N PHE A 216 3.40 -6.69 3.35
CA PHE A 216 2.02 -6.95 3.77
C PHE A 216 1.51 -5.89 4.76
N ALA A 217 2.29 -5.58 5.81
CA ALA A 217 1.86 -4.65 6.87
C ALA A 217 1.65 -3.23 6.32
N ALA A 218 2.60 -2.74 5.51
CA ALA A 218 2.48 -1.44 4.86
C ALA A 218 1.29 -1.39 3.89
N ARG A 219 1.11 -2.41 3.05
CA ARG A 219 -0.01 -2.53 2.11
C ARG A 219 -1.35 -2.56 2.83
N ALA A 220 -1.46 -3.36 3.89
CA ALA A 220 -2.69 -3.50 4.65
C ALA A 220 -3.11 -2.20 5.32
N SER A 221 -2.16 -1.51 5.96
CA SER A 221 -2.39 -0.19 6.56
C SER A 221 -2.80 0.84 5.50
N ALA A 222 -2.08 0.90 4.38
CA ALA A 222 -2.38 1.83 3.29
C ALA A 222 -3.76 1.59 2.66
N ALA A 223 -4.13 0.34 2.41
CA ALA A 223 -5.44 0.01 1.87
C ALA A 223 -6.57 0.37 2.85
N LYS A 224 -6.43 0.01 4.14
CA LYS A 224 -7.45 0.37 5.15
C LYS A 224 -7.62 1.90 5.24
N LEU A 225 -6.54 2.66 5.21
CA LEU A 225 -6.58 4.13 5.30
C LEU A 225 -7.08 4.80 4.00
N LEU A 226 -6.80 4.22 2.83
CA LEU A 226 -7.40 4.66 1.57
C LEU A 226 -8.93 4.61 1.66
N PHE A 227 -9.49 3.46 2.06
CA PHE A 227 -10.93 3.27 2.19
C PHE A 227 -11.55 3.99 3.40
N TYR A 228 -10.73 4.41 4.36
CA TYR A 228 -11.16 5.22 5.49
C TYR A 228 -11.24 6.71 5.14
N TYR A 229 -10.17 7.30 4.60
CA TYR A 229 -10.11 8.75 4.37
C TYR A 229 -10.72 9.19 3.05
N TRP A 230 -10.48 8.50 1.93
CA TRP A 230 -10.89 9.02 0.62
C TRP A 230 -12.40 8.95 0.42
N PRO A 231 -13.01 9.95 -0.25
CA PRO A 231 -14.40 9.88 -0.66
C PRO A 231 -14.70 8.65 -1.53
N THR A 232 -15.88 8.05 -1.35
CA THR A 232 -16.26 6.83 -2.06
C THR A 232 -16.45 7.10 -3.55
N PHE A 233 -15.88 6.24 -4.41
CA PHE A 233 -16.06 6.32 -5.86
C PHE A 233 -17.33 5.60 -6.35
N ASN A 234 -17.91 4.70 -5.55
CA ASN A 234 -19.15 4.01 -5.88
C ASN A 234 -19.92 3.64 -4.59
N SER A 235 -20.99 4.37 -4.25
CA SER A 235 -21.71 4.17 -3.00
C SER A 235 -22.37 2.78 -2.88
N THR A 236 -22.80 2.18 -3.99
CA THR A 236 -23.51 0.90 -3.99
C THR A 236 -22.63 -0.25 -3.49
N LEU A 237 -21.31 -0.15 -3.67
CA LEU A 237 -20.34 -1.14 -3.16
C LEU A 237 -20.26 -1.16 -1.63
N PHE A 238 -20.59 -0.04 -0.96
CA PHE A 238 -20.36 0.16 0.47
C PHE A 238 -21.66 0.10 1.32
N GLU A 239 -22.83 0.21 0.70
CA GLU A 239 -24.15 0.32 1.38
C GLU A 239 -24.61 -0.95 2.14
N ARG A 240 -24.10 -2.14 1.80
CA ARG A 240 -24.49 -3.41 2.47
C ARG A 240 -23.54 -3.78 3.61
N ARG A 241 -23.68 -3.12 4.78
CA ARG A 241 -22.95 -3.40 6.05
C ARG A 241 -21.40 -3.39 5.95
N GLY A 242 -20.83 -2.86 4.86
CA GLY A 242 -19.39 -2.70 4.67
C GLY A 242 -18.95 -1.28 4.99
N ALA A 243 -19.30 -0.78 6.18
CA ALA A 243 -18.81 0.52 6.63
C ALA A 243 -17.27 0.57 6.51
N PRO A 244 -16.68 1.77 6.26
CA PRO A 244 -15.24 1.95 6.32
C PRO A 244 -14.69 1.30 7.60
N PRO A 245 -13.48 0.74 7.58
CA PRO A 245 -12.87 0.16 8.78
C PRO A 245 -13.00 1.17 9.92
N ARG A 246 -13.66 0.77 11.02
CA ARG A 246 -13.74 1.62 12.20
C ARG A 246 -12.38 1.59 12.87
N PHE A 247 -11.64 2.69 12.77
CA PHE A 247 -10.44 2.89 13.55
C PHE A 247 -10.83 3.43 14.92
N THR A 248 -10.33 2.80 15.99
CA THR A 248 -10.28 3.43 17.31
C THR A 248 -9.20 4.49 17.24
N ASN A 249 -9.60 5.76 17.18
CA ASN A 249 -8.64 6.85 17.06
C ASN A 249 -8.13 7.23 18.45
N ASP A 250 -7.16 6.47 18.97
CA ASP A 250 -6.44 6.77 20.21
C ASP A 250 -5.36 7.84 20.00
N TRP A 251 -5.40 8.56 18.88
CA TRP A 251 -4.48 9.64 18.56
C TRP A 251 -4.60 10.77 19.60
N VAL A 252 -3.55 10.87 20.42
CA VAL A 252 -3.37 11.96 21.38
C VAL A 252 -2.99 13.24 20.62
N PRO A 253 -3.79 14.31 20.71
CA PRO A 253 -3.46 15.57 20.07
C PRO A 253 -2.14 16.15 20.58
N PHE A 254 -1.41 16.83 19.70
CA PHE A 254 -0.19 17.52 20.09
C PHE A 254 -0.49 18.62 21.11
N VAL A 255 0.35 18.73 22.13
CA VAL A 255 0.07 19.57 23.30
C VAL A 255 0.83 20.89 23.26
N CYS A 256 0.29 21.88 23.97
CA CYS A 256 0.92 23.18 24.20
C CYS A 256 2.33 23.01 24.77
N GLN A 257 3.30 23.70 24.18
CA GLN A 257 4.70 23.51 24.49
C GLN A 257 5.26 24.51 25.49
N ARG A 258 4.50 25.55 25.82
CA ARG A 258 4.88 26.57 26.81
C ARG A 258 5.06 25.91 28.17
N GLU A 259 6.23 26.09 28.78
CA GLU A 259 6.57 25.49 30.08
C GLU A 259 5.58 25.89 31.19
N MET A 260 5.13 27.15 31.17
CA MET A 260 4.20 27.73 32.15
C MET A 260 2.76 27.81 31.63
N CYS A 261 2.26 26.72 31.01
CA CYS A 261 0.87 26.64 30.56
C CYS A 261 -0.06 26.42 31.77
N CYS A 262 -0.80 27.46 32.19
CA CYS A 262 -1.74 27.41 33.31
C CYS A 262 -3.20 27.48 32.83
N GLN A 263 -4.15 26.83 33.52
CA GLN A 263 -5.57 27.19 33.40
C GLN A 263 -5.81 28.58 34.00
N GLY A 264 -6.93 29.23 33.66
CA GLY A 264 -7.44 30.44 34.33
C GLY A 264 -7.67 30.31 35.85
N ASN A 265 -7.38 29.14 36.44
CA ASN A 265 -7.54 28.81 37.85
C ASN A 265 -6.19 28.46 38.54
N GLY A 266 -5.04 28.68 37.88
CA GLY A 266 -3.71 28.51 38.49
C GLY A 266 -3.19 27.07 38.63
N ARG A 267 -3.77 26.08 37.91
CA ARG A 267 -3.23 24.71 37.83
C ARG A 267 -2.48 24.47 36.50
N PRO A 268 -1.41 23.64 36.49
CA PRO A 268 -0.71 23.27 35.25
C PRO A 268 -1.66 22.56 34.28
N LYS A 269 -1.69 23.03 33.04
CA LYS A 269 -2.51 22.49 31.94
C LYS A 269 -1.69 21.42 31.20
N SER A 270 -1.31 20.36 31.90
CA SER A 270 -0.36 19.33 31.42
C SER A 270 -0.81 18.52 30.19
N SER A 271 -1.94 18.87 29.58
CA SER A 271 -2.51 18.21 28.39
C SER A 271 -3.30 19.17 27.48
N ALA A 272 -3.05 20.48 27.55
CA ALA A 272 -3.76 21.43 26.69
C ALA A 272 -3.45 21.17 25.21
N GLU A 273 -4.46 20.91 24.38
CA GLU A 273 -4.27 20.71 22.94
C GLU A 273 -3.70 22.00 22.30
N ALA A 274 -2.69 21.82 21.46
CA ALA A 274 -2.19 22.88 20.61
C ALA A 274 -3.25 23.24 19.55
N ALA A 275 -3.40 24.53 19.28
CA ALA A 275 -4.33 25.08 18.29
C ALA A 275 -3.68 26.16 17.41
N LYS A 276 -2.53 26.69 17.85
CA LYS A 276 -1.78 27.75 17.18
C LYS A 276 -0.31 27.37 17.04
N VAL A 277 0.33 27.82 15.97
CA VAL A 277 1.77 27.67 15.74
C VAL A 277 2.42 29.03 15.44
N CYS A 278 3.62 29.25 15.97
CA CYS A 278 4.46 30.41 15.69
C CYS A 278 5.77 29.95 15.06
N PHE A 279 6.10 30.49 13.89
CA PHE A 279 7.33 30.17 13.16
C PHE A 279 8.53 31.05 13.55
N ASP A 280 8.34 32.04 14.43
CA ASP A 280 9.42 32.89 14.91
C ASP A 280 10.33 32.11 15.89
N PRO A 281 11.62 31.94 15.58
CA PRO A 281 12.52 31.18 16.44
C PRO A 281 12.77 31.85 17.78
N CYS A 282 12.83 33.19 17.83
CA CYS A 282 13.09 33.94 19.07
C CYS A 282 11.95 33.75 20.06
N VAL A 283 10.69 33.85 19.62
CA VAL A 283 9.51 33.54 20.43
C VAL A 283 9.56 32.08 20.88
N SER A 284 9.85 31.16 19.96
CA SER A 284 9.90 29.72 20.26
C SER A 284 10.89 29.40 21.38
N ILE A 285 12.12 29.90 21.26
CA ILE A 285 13.21 29.67 22.22
C ILE A 285 12.93 30.36 23.56
N THR A 286 12.22 31.49 23.55
CA THR A 286 11.90 32.23 24.78
C THR A 286 10.84 31.52 25.63
N PHE A 287 9.85 30.88 25.00
CA PHE A 287 8.71 30.28 25.71
C PHE A 287 8.74 28.75 25.81
N ALA A 288 9.64 28.09 25.09
CA ALA A 288 9.88 26.65 25.17
C ALA A 288 11.39 26.34 25.12
N THR A 289 12.01 26.21 26.30
CA THR A 289 13.45 25.97 26.40
C THR A 289 13.78 24.57 25.90
N ASN A 290 14.90 24.43 25.18
CA ASN A 290 15.37 23.15 24.65
C ASN A 290 14.34 22.42 23.76
N LYS A 291 13.47 23.14 23.04
CA LYS A 291 12.63 22.56 21.99
C LYS A 291 12.96 23.20 20.64
N PRO A 292 12.95 22.43 19.53
CA PRO A 292 13.12 23.01 18.22
C PRO A 292 11.94 23.94 17.90
N PRO A 293 12.14 25.06 17.20
CA PRO A 293 11.04 25.76 16.56
C PRO A 293 10.43 24.89 15.44
N PRO A 294 9.14 25.07 15.09
CA PRO A 294 8.25 26.13 15.57
C PRO A 294 7.56 25.83 16.91
N LEU A 295 7.00 26.87 17.53
CA LEU A 295 6.33 26.79 18.83
C LEU A 295 4.84 26.52 18.68
N TYR A 296 4.38 25.40 19.24
CA TYR A 296 2.98 25.00 19.26
C TYR A 296 2.30 25.35 20.60
N LEU A 297 1.15 26.02 20.53
CA LEU A 297 0.47 26.63 21.67
C LEU A 297 -1.03 26.34 21.68
N CYS A 298 -1.62 26.25 22.87
CA CYS A 298 -3.06 26.39 23.01
C CYS A 298 -3.49 27.84 22.76
N ILE A 299 -4.79 28.05 22.50
CA ILE A 299 -5.35 29.38 22.17
C ILE A 299 -5.03 30.43 23.25
N GLU A 300 -5.15 30.06 24.53
CA GLU A 300 -4.89 30.97 25.66
C GLU A 300 -3.43 31.44 25.70
N CYS A 301 -2.47 30.51 25.59
CA CYS A 301 -1.05 30.85 25.58
C CYS A 301 -0.66 31.68 24.35
N ALA A 302 -1.23 31.38 23.17
CA ALA A 302 -1.01 32.18 21.98
C ALA A 302 -1.50 33.63 22.16
N ASN A 303 -2.69 33.82 22.75
CA ASN A 303 -3.24 35.15 23.02
C ASN A 303 -2.46 35.93 24.10
N GLU A 304 -1.87 35.24 25.08
CA GLU A 304 -0.96 35.86 26.05
C GLU A 304 0.32 36.35 25.40
N ILE A 305 1.00 35.48 24.65
CA ILE A 305 2.24 35.84 23.96
C ILE A 305 1.99 36.92 22.91
N HIS A 306 0.87 36.89 22.19
CA HIS A 306 0.53 37.92 21.22
C HIS A 306 0.28 39.30 21.86
N ARG A 307 -0.21 39.36 23.10
CA ARG A 307 -0.33 40.63 23.85
C ARG A 307 1.04 41.22 24.21
N GLU A 308 2.01 40.37 24.53
CA GLU A 308 3.40 40.76 24.84
C GLU A 308 4.22 41.04 23.57
N HIS A 309 3.88 40.38 22.46
CA HIS A 309 4.56 40.47 21.17
C HIS A 309 3.56 40.70 20.02
N PRO A 310 3.00 41.92 19.87
CA PRO A 310 1.91 42.19 18.91
C PRO A 310 2.30 42.00 17.43
N ASN A 311 3.59 42.10 17.12
CA ASN A 311 4.10 41.96 15.75
C ASN A 311 4.22 40.49 15.29
N GLN A 312 4.01 39.53 16.20
CA GLN A 312 4.20 38.12 15.93
C GLN A 312 2.94 37.47 15.37
N VAL A 313 3.13 36.62 14.36
CA VAL A 313 2.04 35.95 13.63
C VAL A 313 1.85 34.53 14.18
N PHE A 314 0.60 34.19 14.48
CA PHE A 314 0.20 32.86 14.93
C PHE A 314 -0.76 32.25 13.91
N HIS A 315 -0.42 31.07 13.40
CA HIS A 315 -1.23 30.35 12.43
C HIS A 315 -2.10 29.30 13.12
N ASP A 316 -3.31 29.10 12.61
CA ASP A 316 -4.17 27.98 13.03
C ASP A 316 -3.57 26.64 12.60
N ILE A 317 -3.70 25.62 13.46
CA ILE A 317 -3.33 24.25 13.13
C ILE A 317 -4.58 23.39 12.99
N LEU A 318 -4.49 22.36 12.14
CA LEU A 318 -5.58 21.39 12.00
C LEU A 318 -5.60 20.44 13.20
N HIS A 319 -6.81 20.14 13.67
CA HIS A 319 -7.04 19.09 14.63
C HIS A 319 -7.34 17.76 13.91
N PRO A 320 -6.99 16.61 14.53
CA PRO A 320 -7.25 15.27 13.99
C PRO A 320 -8.68 15.04 13.48
N LEU A 321 -8.90 14.23 12.45
CA LEU A 321 -10.25 13.72 12.17
C LEU A 321 -10.66 12.69 13.23
N GLN A 322 -11.66 12.99 14.06
CA GLN A 322 -12.14 12.06 15.09
C GLN A 322 -12.93 10.89 14.51
N GLN A 323 -13.83 11.16 13.58
CA GLN A 323 -14.64 10.14 12.91
C GLN A 323 -14.90 10.56 11.48
N VAL A 324 -14.62 9.65 10.53
CA VAL A 324 -14.94 9.89 9.13
C VAL A 324 -16.44 9.72 8.89
N SER A 325 -17.09 10.80 8.48
CA SER A 325 -18.49 10.80 8.05
C SER A 325 -18.64 10.42 6.56
N VAL A 326 -19.73 9.70 6.26
CA VAL A 326 -20.14 9.38 4.88
C VAL A 326 -21.05 10.45 4.25
N SER A 327 -21.46 11.44 5.05
CA SER A 327 -22.34 12.55 4.65
C SER A 327 -21.65 13.90 4.86
N CYS A 328 -22.03 14.89 4.06
CA CYS A 328 -21.47 16.24 4.14
C CYS A 328 -21.52 16.84 5.57
N GLU A 329 -20.39 17.38 6.01
CA GLU A 329 -20.18 17.94 7.36
C GLU A 329 -20.49 19.43 7.45
N ASN A 330 -20.78 20.08 6.32
CA ASN A 330 -21.17 21.48 6.32
C ASN A 330 -22.52 21.65 7.03
N LYS A 331 -22.52 22.30 8.20
CA LYS A 331 -23.72 22.56 9.00
C LYS A 331 -24.83 23.30 8.23
N GLY A 332 -24.46 24.11 7.23
CA GLY A 332 -25.39 24.83 6.36
C GLY A 332 -25.83 24.09 5.09
N CYS A 333 -25.53 22.80 4.95
CA CYS A 333 -25.80 22.04 3.73
C CYS A 333 -27.31 21.89 3.43
N ARG A 334 -27.74 22.36 2.25
CA ARG A 334 -29.13 22.24 1.74
C ARG A 334 -29.27 21.24 0.59
N SER A 335 -28.23 20.46 0.31
CA SER A 335 -28.23 19.48 -0.78
C SER A 335 -29.19 18.33 -0.48
N SER A 336 -29.93 17.89 -1.49
CA SER A 336 -30.71 16.65 -1.44
C SER A 336 -29.79 15.43 -1.35
N ASP A 337 -28.73 15.42 -2.15
CA ASP A 337 -27.66 14.44 -2.07
C ASP A 337 -26.52 14.95 -1.16
N LYS A 338 -26.35 14.30 -0.02
CA LYS A 338 -25.32 14.64 0.97
C LYS A 338 -24.10 13.73 0.87
N SER A 339 -23.99 12.89 -0.16
CA SER A 339 -22.81 12.04 -0.40
C SER A 339 -21.54 12.88 -0.43
N VAL A 340 -20.49 12.43 0.25
CA VAL A 340 -19.19 13.13 0.29
C VAL A 340 -18.45 12.88 -1.01
N VAL A 341 -17.96 13.95 -1.64
CA VAL A 341 -17.14 13.87 -2.87
C VAL A 341 -15.77 14.52 -2.74
N ALA A 342 -15.57 15.31 -1.68
CA ALA A 342 -14.34 16.06 -1.44
C ALA A 342 -14.04 16.17 0.05
N LEU A 343 -12.77 16.10 0.42
CA LEU A 343 -12.23 16.33 1.75
C LEU A 343 -11.20 17.46 1.67
N CYS A 344 -11.41 18.55 2.41
CA CYS A 344 -10.55 19.73 2.38
C CYS A 344 -9.77 19.89 3.68
N PHE A 345 -8.45 20.10 3.56
CA PHE A 345 -7.52 20.32 4.67
C PHE A 345 -7.11 21.80 4.83
N SER A 346 -7.70 22.73 4.07
CA SER A 346 -7.44 24.16 4.31
C SER A 346 -7.99 24.59 5.67
N THR A 347 -7.21 25.35 6.44
CA THR A 347 -7.62 25.93 7.72
C THR A 347 -8.84 26.85 7.57
N GLU A 348 -8.98 27.52 6.42
CA GLU A 348 -10.17 28.33 6.11
C GLU A 348 -11.45 27.48 6.10
N CYS A 349 -11.41 26.32 5.45
CA CYS A 349 -12.54 25.38 5.42
C CYS A 349 -12.72 24.66 6.76
N ALA A 350 -11.61 24.26 7.39
CA ALA A 350 -11.62 23.56 8.67
C ALA A 350 -12.18 24.42 9.81
N SER A 351 -12.07 25.76 9.74
CA SER A 351 -12.66 26.69 10.71
C SER A 351 -14.17 26.48 10.92
N TYR A 352 -14.89 25.99 9.89
CA TYR A 352 -16.32 25.67 9.96
C TYR A 352 -16.61 24.34 10.66
N ASN A 353 -15.59 23.54 10.93
CA ASN A 353 -15.63 22.22 11.56
C ASN A 353 -14.67 22.12 12.76
N CYS A 354 -14.59 23.19 13.57
CA CYS A 354 -13.74 23.23 14.77
C CYS A 354 -12.26 22.93 14.44
N TYR A 355 -11.75 23.48 13.33
CA TYR A 355 -10.40 23.27 12.80
C TYR A 355 -10.04 21.81 12.49
N ARG A 356 -11.03 20.92 12.37
CA ARG A 356 -10.84 19.59 11.78
C ARG A 356 -11.05 19.66 10.26
N PRO A 357 -10.30 18.90 9.44
CA PRO A 357 -10.57 18.80 8.01
C PRO A 357 -12.06 18.52 7.74
N ILE A 358 -12.60 19.06 6.64
CA ILE A 358 -14.05 19.05 6.39
C ILE A 358 -14.41 18.33 5.10
N ARG A 359 -15.43 17.48 5.19
CA ARG A 359 -15.99 16.69 4.08
C ARG A 359 -17.19 17.38 3.46
N TYR A 360 -17.16 17.58 2.14
CA TYR A 360 -18.19 18.27 1.38
C TYR A 360 -18.91 17.34 0.40
N CYS A 361 -20.23 17.50 0.28
CA CYS A 361 -20.97 17.03 -0.88
C CYS A 361 -20.68 17.91 -2.10
N ARG A 362 -21.11 17.45 -3.29
CA ARG A 362 -20.87 18.15 -4.56
C ARG A 362 -21.30 19.61 -4.54
N GLN A 363 -22.50 19.92 -4.05
CA GLN A 363 -23.00 21.30 -3.99
C GLN A 363 -22.15 22.18 -3.07
N CYS A 364 -21.80 21.69 -1.88
CA CYS A 364 -20.98 22.46 -0.93
C CYS A 364 -19.55 22.63 -1.44
N HIS A 365 -18.98 21.60 -2.07
CA HIS A 365 -17.65 21.66 -2.68
C HIS A 365 -17.61 22.74 -3.77
N ASN A 366 -18.54 22.74 -4.73
CA ASN A 366 -18.60 23.75 -5.79
C ASN A 366 -18.84 25.17 -5.27
N SER A 367 -19.58 25.30 -4.16
CA SER A 367 -19.83 26.60 -3.53
C SER A 367 -18.58 27.16 -2.83
N ARG A 368 -17.74 26.30 -2.25
CA ARG A 368 -16.55 26.69 -1.49
C ARG A 368 -15.29 26.74 -2.33
N HIS A 369 -15.23 25.93 -3.37
CA HIS A 369 -14.09 25.78 -4.28
C HIS A 369 -14.54 26.07 -5.69
N ASN A 370 -14.19 27.26 -6.17
CA ASN A 370 -14.49 27.74 -7.51
C ASN A 370 -13.40 28.74 -7.94
N ASN A 371 -13.50 29.26 -9.16
CA ASN A 371 -12.49 30.16 -9.72
C ASN A 371 -12.23 31.43 -8.88
N LYS A 372 -13.11 31.77 -7.91
CA LYS A 372 -12.94 32.94 -7.03
C LYS A 372 -12.45 32.58 -5.62
N ARG A 373 -12.56 31.34 -5.17
CA ARG A 373 -12.30 30.92 -3.78
C ARG A 373 -11.74 29.51 -3.71
N GLY A 374 -10.74 29.31 -2.84
CA GLY A 374 -10.21 27.99 -2.51
C GLY A 374 -9.46 27.30 -3.64
N GLY A 375 -8.82 28.07 -4.54
CA GLY A 375 -7.99 27.52 -5.62
C GLY A 375 -6.62 27.01 -5.15
N ASP A 376 -6.17 27.46 -3.99
CA ASP A 376 -4.93 27.08 -3.30
C ASP A 376 -5.15 26.04 -2.19
N HIS A 377 -6.40 25.64 -1.95
CA HIS A 377 -6.75 24.65 -0.93
C HIS A 377 -6.25 23.25 -1.31
N ILE A 378 -5.78 22.50 -0.32
CA ILE A 378 -5.49 21.08 -0.48
C ILE A 378 -6.79 20.28 -0.32
N ILE A 379 -7.22 19.66 -1.42
CA ILE A 379 -8.50 18.94 -1.52
C ILE A 379 -8.26 17.55 -2.10
N HIS A 380 -8.78 16.53 -1.42
CA HIS A 380 -8.79 15.15 -1.88
C HIS A 380 -10.19 14.76 -2.34
N THR A 381 -10.31 14.31 -3.58
CA THR A 381 -11.59 13.91 -4.20
C THR A 381 -11.67 12.39 -4.40
N CYS A 382 -12.85 11.91 -4.81
CA CYS A 382 -13.02 10.51 -5.23
C CYS A 382 -11.96 10.09 -6.26
N LEU A 383 -11.57 8.81 -6.23
CA LEU A 383 -10.71 8.22 -7.24
C LEU A 383 -11.39 8.31 -8.62
N PRO A 384 -10.72 8.82 -9.67
CA PRO A 384 -11.26 8.82 -11.02
C PRO A 384 -11.26 7.41 -11.62
N SER A 385 -11.89 7.22 -12.78
CA SER A 385 -11.77 5.95 -13.51
C SER A 385 -10.30 5.65 -13.82
N ALA A 386 -9.93 4.37 -13.84
CA ALA A 386 -8.59 3.92 -14.22
C ALA A 386 -8.16 4.44 -15.60
N TRP A 387 -9.11 4.72 -16.49
CA TRP A 387 -8.87 5.18 -17.86
C TRP A 387 -8.68 6.70 -17.98
N ASP A 388 -9.10 7.46 -16.97
CA ASP A 388 -8.87 8.90 -16.87
C ASP A 388 -7.58 9.25 -16.11
N MET A 389 -6.95 8.25 -15.49
CA MET A 389 -5.70 8.41 -14.76
C MET A 389 -4.51 8.60 -15.71
N ASN A 390 -3.49 9.32 -15.25
CA ASN A 390 -2.20 9.32 -15.94
C ASN A 390 -1.57 7.90 -15.92
N PRO A 391 -0.67 7.56 -16.87
CA PRO A 391 -0.15 6.20 -17.02
C PRO A 391 0.54 5.62 -15.78
N GLU A 392 1.21 6.48 -15.01
CA GLU A 392 1.93 6.08 -13.79
C GLU A 392 0.95 5.71 -12.67
N MET A 393 -0.06 6.55 -12.42
CA MET A 393 -1.11 6.30 -11.43
C MET A 393 -1.98 5.10 -11.83
N GLN A 394 -2.25 4.92 -13.13
CA GLN A 394 -2.94 3.73 -13.65
C GLN A 394 -2.12 2.46 -13.36
N THR A 395 -0.81 2.49 -13.56
CA THR A 395 0.08 1.36 -13.25
C THR A 395 0.04 1.03 -11.77
N TYR A 396 0.13 2.02 -10.89
CA TYR A 396 0.02 1.82 -9.44
C TYR A 396 -1.35 1.29 -9.03
N LEU A 397 -2.45 1.73 -9.65
CA LEU A 397 -3.78 1.18 -9.40
C LEU A 397 -3.87 -0.30 -9.82
N VAL A 398 -3.37 -0.64 -11.01
CA VAL A 398 -3.39 -2.02 -11.53
C VAL A 398 -2.56 -2.93 -10.62
N GLU A 399 -1.34 -2.54 -10.27
CA GLU A 399 -0.51 -3.32 -9.36
C GLU A 399 -1.06 -3.35 -7.93
N SER A 400 -1.75 -2.29 -7.47
CA SER A 400 -2.48 -2.31 -6.19
C SER A 400 -3.56 -3.38 -6.18
N ILE A 401 -4.40 -3.44 -7.22
CA ILE A 401 -5.44 -4.46 -7.36
C ILE A 401 -4.80 -5.84 -7.39
N VAL A 402 -3.76 -6.02 -8.20
CA VAL A 402 -3.07 -7.31 -8.32
C VAL A 402 -2.52 -7.78 -6.98
N SER A 403 -1.78 -6.93 -6.28
CA SER A 403 -1.19 -7.27 -4.99
C SER A 403 -2.25 -7.55 -3.93
N LEU A 404 -3.31 -6.73 -3.83
CA LEU A 404 -4.41 -6.96 -2.88
C LEU A 404 -5.14 -8.28 -3.11
N LEU A 405 -5.38 -8.65 -4.36
CA LEU A 405 -6.00 -9.93 -4.70
C LEU A 405 -5.06 -11.12 -4.39
N LYS A 406 -3.74 -10.98 -4.55
CA LYS A 406 -2.77 -12.01 -4.16
C LYS A 406 -2.77 -12.29 -2.65
N GLU A 407 -2.99 -11.27 -1.83
CA GLU A 407 -2.95 -11.42 -0.36
C GLU A 407 -4.10 -12.24 0.23
N ALA A 408 -5.20 -12.40 -0.52
CA ALA A 408 -6.39 -13.15 -0.08
C ALA A 408 -6.16 -14.66 0.08
N ARG A 409 -4.96 -15.16 -0.25
CA ARG A 409 -4.60 -16.57 -0.14
C ARG A 409 -4.60 -17.03 1.33
N PRO A 410 -5.27 -18.14 1.69
CA PRO A 410 -5.13 -18.76 3.00
C PRO A 410 -3.68 -19.23 3.23
N THR A 411 -3.18 -19.14 4.46
CA THR A 411 -1.80 -19.50 4.84
C THR A 411 -1.53 -21.02 4.82
N THR A 412 -2.27 -21.82 4.06
CA THR A 412 -2.02 -23.26 3.97
C THR A 412 -0.73 -23.52 3.18
N PRO A 413 0.33 -24.06 3.82
CA PRO A 413 1.44 -24.58 3.05
C PRO A 413 0.94 -25.76 2.22
N GLU A 414 1.37 -25.83 0.96
CA GLU A 414 1.28 -27.07 0.21
C GLU A 414 2.23 -28.05 0.88
N VAL A 415 1.69 -28.98 1.69
CA VAL A 415 2.48 -30.06 2.27
C VAL A 415 3.02 -30.88 1.11
N HIS A 416 4.32 -30.75 0.83
CA HIS A 416 5.01 -31.62 -0.10
C HIS A 416 4.87 -33.05 0.39
N LYS A 417 4.30 -33.93 -0.44
CA LYS A 417 3.97 -35.31 -0.09
C LYS A 417 5.18 -36.22 0.20
N ASP A 418 6.40 -35.69 0.13
CA ASP A 418 7.65 -36.44 0.26
C ASP A 418 8.56 -35.89 1.38
N MET A 419 8.03 -35.62 2.58
CA MET A 419 8.84 -35.28 3.75
C MET A 419 8.97 -36.46 4.72
N THR A 420 10.18 -36.71 5.22
CA THR A 420 10.45 -37.70 6.27
C THR A 420 9.87 -37.26 7.63
N GLU A 421 9.59 -38.18 8.56
CA GLU A 421 8.97 -37.84 9.87
C GLU A 421 9.72 -36.77 10.68
N ILE A 422 11.05 -36.71 10.56
CA ILE A 422 11.90 -35.71 11.22
C ILE A 422 11.69 -34.32 10.59
N GLN A 423 11.55 -34.28 9.26
CA GLN A 423 11.25 -33.07 8.51
C GLN A 423 9.80 -32.61 8.76
N MET A 424 8.84 -33.52 8.96
CA MET A 424 7.47 -33.19 9.34
C MET A 424 7.40 -32.56 10.74
N LYS A 425 8.14 -33.10 11.72
CA LYS A 425 8.21 -32.52 13.07
C LYS A 425 8.92 -31.17 13.09
N ALA A 426 9.99 -30.99 12.31
CA ALA A 426 10.65 -29.70 12.15
C ALA A 426 9.76 -28.67 11.43
N ALA A 427 8.98 -29.11 10.43
CA ALA A 427 7.98 -28.28 9.76
C ALA A 427 6.84 -27.90 10.71
N GLN A 428 6.36 -28.82 11.55
CA GLN A 428 5.33 -28.54 12.56
C GLN A 428 5.80 -27.54 13.63
N PHE A 429 7.04 -27.68 14.14
CA PHE A 429 7.61 -26.73 15.09
C PHE A 429 7.83 -25.35 14.46
N LYS A 430 8.25 -25.32 13.19
CA LYS A 430 8.36 -24.09 12.40
C LYS A 430 6.97 -23.49 12.13
N GLU A 431 5.96 -24.31 11.84
CA GLU A 431 4.56 -23.90 11.65
C GLU A 431 3.89 -23.37 12.92
N GLU A 432 4.20 -23.88 14.11
CA GLU A 432 3.71 -23.33 15.38
C GLU A 432 4.37 -21.98 15.67
N MET A 433 5.67 -21.86 15.40
CA MET A 433 6.39 -20.60 15.53
C MET A 433 5.95 -19.56 14.49
N GLU A 434 5.66 -19.98 13.25
CA GLU A 434 5.11 -19.11 12.19
C GLU A 434 3.63 -18.79 12.41
N ARG A 435 2.82 -19.68 12.98
CA ARG A 435 1.42 -19.40 13.35
C ARG A 435 1.30 -18.25 14.34
N SER A 436 2.22 -18.14 15.30
CA SER A 436 2.27 -17.00 16.23
C SER A 436 2.60 -15.65 15.57
N LYS A 437 3.14 -15.68 14.34
CA LYS A 437 3.43 -14.51 13.48
C LYS A 437 2.52 -14.43 12.25
N ALA A 438 1.59 -15.36 12.09
CA ALA A 438 0.79 -15.48 10.88
C ALA A 438 -0.32 -14.43 10.90
N ILE A 439 -0.39 -13.67 9.81
CA ILE A 439 -1.46 -12.71 9.56
C ILE A 439 -2.82 -13.44 9.62
N PRO A 440 -3.80 -12.91 10.38
CA PRO A 440 -5.14 -13.49 10.48
C PRO A 440 -5.81 -13.64 9.10
N LEU A 441 -6.58 -14.71 8.93
CA LEU A 441 -7.27 -14.98 7.68
C LEU A 441 -8.27 -13.87 7.34
N GLU A 442 -8.97 -13.29 8.32
CA GLU A 442 -9.92 -12.20 8.05
C GLU A 442 -9.22 -10.97 7.48
N GLU A 443 -7.99 -10.68 7.91
CA GLU A 443 -7.21 -9.55 7.43
C GLU A 443 -6.76 -9.77 5.98
N ARG A 444 -6.33 -10.99 5.65
CA ARG A 444 -6.02 -11.39 4.26
C ARG A 444 -7.24 -11.31 3.35
N GLN A 445 -8.37 -11.85 3.79
CA GLN A 445 -9.62 -11.77 3.04
C GLN A 445 -10.07 -10.32 2.84
N LEU A 446 -9.88 -9.45 3.84
CA LEU A 446 -10.16 -8.02 3.73
C LEU A 446 -9.34 -7.35 2.61
N MET A 447 -8.06 -7.73 2.43
CA MET A 447 -7.26 -7.24 1.30
C MET A 447 -7.88 -7.64 -0.04
N GLY A 448 -8.33 -8.89 -0.17
CA GLY A 448 -9.06 -9.35 -1.35
C GLY A 448 -10.32 -8.52 -1.63
N ARG A 449 -11.07 -8.15 -0.58
CA ARG A 449 -12.26 -7.28 -0.70
C ARG A 449 -11.89 -5.90 -1.25
N PHE A 450 -10.84 -5.27 -0.71
CA PHE A 450 -10.34 -3.99 -1.21
C PHE A 450 -9.91 -4.07 -2.68
N GLY A 451 -9.22 -5.14 -3.07
CA GLY A 451 -8.82 -5.39 -4.45
C GLY A 451 -10.02 -5.48 -5.40
N VAL A 452 -11.06 -6.23 -5.01
CA VAL A 452 -12.31 -6.32 -5.79
C VAL A 452 -13.01 -4.96 -5.90
N TRP A 453 -13.11 -4.20 -4.81
CA TRP A 453 -13.77 -2.88 -4.83
C TRP A 453 -13.05 -1.89 -5.74
N LEU A 454 -11.72 -1.85 -5.74
CA LEU A 454 -10.95 -1.05 -6.69
C LEU A 454 -11.17 -1.51 -8.13
N LEU A 455 -11.16 -2.82 -8.38
CA LEU A 455 -11.36 -3.40 -9.70
C LEU A 455 -12.72 -3.01 -10.30
N VAL A 456 -13.82 -3.38 -9.63
CA VAL A 456 -15.17 -3.18 -10.18
C VAL A 456 -15.61 -1.72 -10.12
N GLY A 457 -15.04 -0.94 -9.20
CA GLY A 457 -15.35 0.47 -9.06
C GLY A 457 -14.66 1.36 -10.09
N LEU A 458 -13.41 1.05 -10.46
CA LEU A 458 -12.56 1.97 -11.22
C LEU A 458 -12.14 1.43 -12.60
N CYS A 459 -12.12 0.10 -12.79
CA CYS A 459 -11.60 -0.55 -14.00
C CYS A 459 -12.72 -1.18 -14.86
N ASN A 460 -13.81 -0.44 -15.12
CA ASN A 460 -14.90 -0.94 -15.97
C ASN A 460 -14.49 -0.95 -17.45
N PRO A 461 -14.60 -2.07 -18.17
CA PRO A 461 -14.09 -2.18 -19.54
C PRO A 461 -14.86 -1.26 -20.50
N SER A 462 -14.12 -0.63 -21.42
CA SER A 462 -14.63 0.14 -22.56
C SER A 462 -13.99 -0.40 -23.85
N PRO A 463 -14.57 -0.19 -25.04
CA PRO A 463 -14.02 -0.70 -26.29
C PRO A 463 -12.55 -0.30 -26.58
N ASP A 464 -12.11 0.84 -26.05
CA ASP A 464 -10.76 1.38 -26.24
C ASP A 464 -9.78 0.97 -25.13
N THR A 465 -10.22 0.14 -24.18
CA THR A 465 -9.42 -0.22 -23.02
C THR A 465 -8.20 -1.07 -23.43
N PRO A 466 -6.99 -0.77 -22.93
CA PRO A 466 -5.79 -1.55 -23.26
C PRO A 466 -5.91 -3.03 -22.90
N THR A 467 -5.78 -3.89 -23.91
CA THR A 467 -5.96 -5.35 -23.80
C THR A 467 -4.99 -6.01 -22.82
N HIS A 468 -3.74 -5.53 -22.76
CA HIS A 468 -2.72 -6.06 -21.85
C HIS A 468 -3.04 -5.79 -20.37
N VAL A 469 -3.61 -4.62 -20.05
CA VAL A 469 -4.05 -4.27 -18.69
C VAL A 469 -5.24 -5.12 -18.29
N LEU A 470 -6.24 -5.23 -19.16
CA LEU A 470 -7.41 -6.08 -18.92
C LEU A 470 -7.03 -7.54 -18.72
N GLY A 471 -6.17 -8.08 -19.59
CA GLY A 471 -5.73 -9.47 -19.48
C GLY A 471 -4.94 -9.76 -18.20
N ARG A 472 -4.12 -8.80 -17.73
CA ARG A 472 -3.42 -8.90 -16.45
C ARG A 472 -4.40 -8.94 -15.27
N LEU A 473 -5.35 -8.00 -15.22
CA LEU A 473 -6.37 -7.95 -14.17
C LEU A 473 -7.26 -9.21 -14.18
N LEU A 474 -7.68 -9.64 -15.36
CA LEU A 474 -8.51 -10.83 -15.53
C LEU A 474 -7.81 -12.11 -15.09
N SER A 475 -6.55 -12.31 -15.49
CA SER A 475 -5.79 -13.49 -15.06
C SER A 475 -5.55 -13.51 -13.54
N MET A 476 -5.29 -12.35 -12.96
CA MET A 476 -5.16 -12.24 -11.50
C MET A 476 -6.49 -12.54 -10.80
N LEU A 477 -7.61 -12.08 -11.35
CA LEU A 477 -8.94 -12.41 -10.85
C LEU A 477 -9.21 -13.92 -10.93
N PHE A 478 -8.85 -14.59 -12.04
CA PHE A 478 -8.94 -16.05 -12.16
C PHE A 478 -8.14 -16.78 -11.08
N HIS A 479 -6.94 -16.28 -10.78
CA HIS A 479 -6.16 -16.80 -9.67
C HIS A 479 -6.82 -16.53 -8.31
N TRP A 480 -7.44 -15.36 -8.13
CA TRP A 480 -8.18 -15.02 -6.92
C TRP A 480 -9.38 -15.97 -6.67
N PHE A 481 -10.14 -16.34 -7.71
CA PHE A 481 -11.20 -17.36 -7.61
C PHE A 481 -10.66 -18.69 -7.09
N HIS A 482 -9.49 -19.11 -7.58
CA HIS A 482 -8.83 -20.35 -7.15
C HIS A 482 -8.42 -20.31 -5.68
N VAL A 483 -7.70 -19.27 -5.24
CA VAL A 483 -7.20 -19.22 -3.86
C VAL A 483 -8.30 -18.98 -2.83
N THR A 484 -9.47 -18.48 -3.25
CA THR A 484 -10.64 -18.25 -2.40
C THR A 484 -11.75 -19.30 -2.58
N ALA A 485 -11.50 -20.38 -3.33
CA ALA A 485 -12.52 -21.40 -3.62
C ALA A 485 -12.95 -22.20 -2.38
N TYR A 486 -12.08 -22.30 -1.38
CA TYR A 486 -12.31 -23.07 -0.14
C TYR A 486 -12.32 -22.18 1.12
N SER A 487 -12.43 -20.87 0.96
CA SER A 487 -12.53 -19.93 2.07
C SER A 487 -13.97 -19.96 2.60
N PHE A 488 -14.29 -20.91 3.47
CA PHE A 488 -15.55 -20.95 4.19
C PHE A 488 -15.33 -20.43 5.62
N ASP A 489 -16.08 -19.41 6.01
CA ASP A 489 -16.10 -18.94 7.39
C ASP A 489 -16.87 -19.96 8.24
N GLU A 490 -16.50 -20.13 9.52
CA GLU A 490 -17.16 -21.05 10.48
C GLU A 490 -18.67 -20.75 10.66
N LEU A 491 -19.13 -19.58 10.20
CA LEU A 491 -20.51 -19.10 10.25
C LEU A 491 -21.29 -19.24 8.92
N GLY A 492 -20.69 -19.81 7.87
CA GLY A 492 -21.40 -20.19 6.65
C GLY A 492 -21.74 -19.07 5.64
N GLU A 493 -21.45 -17.79 5.91
CA GLU A 493 -21.60 -16.68 4.95
C GLU A 493 -20.25 -16.07 4.57
N CYS A 494 -19.57 -16.61 3.56
CA CYS A 494 -18.32 -16.03 3.06
C CYS A 494 -18.60 -14.71 2.30
N THR A 495 -18.17 -13.59 2.87
CA THR A 495 -18.33 -12.26 2.23
C THR A 495 -17.68 -12.19 0.85
N LEU A 496 -16.58 -12.92 0.62
CA LEU A 496 -15.91 -12.99 -0.68
C LEU A 496 -16.78 -13.69 -1.74
N GLU A 497 -17.53 -14.71 -1.33
CA GLU A 497 -18.41 -15.46 -2.21
C GLU A 497 -19.59 -14.62 -2.70
N ARG A 498 -20.10 -13.74 -1.84
CA ARG A 498 -21.07 -12.70 -2.25
C ARG A 498 -20.46 -11.72 -3.24
N LEU A 499 -19.21 -11.27 -3.03
CA LEU A 499 -18.54 -10.36 -3.97
C LEU A 499 -18.39 -10.98 -5.36
N LYS A 500 -18.09 -12.29 -5.44
CA LYS A 500 -18.01 -13.03 -6.71
C LYS A 500 -19.32 -12.88 -7.48
N LYS A 501 -20.44 -13.25 -6.83
CA LYS A 501 -21.77 -13.29 -7.45
C LYS A 501 -22.35 -11.91 -7.75
N ASP A 502 -22.26 -10.99 -6.79
CA ASP A 502 -22.93 -9.68 -6.87
C ASP A 502 -22.22 -8.71 -7.82
N TYR A 503 -20.90 -8.84 -8.02
CA TYR A 503 -20.12 -7.83 -8.75
C TYR A 503 -19.15 -8.42 -9.78
N VAL A 504 -18.36 -9.40 -9.38
CA VAL A 504 -17.23 -9.87 -10.20
C VAL A 504 -17.69 -10.63 -11.44
N CYS A 505 -18.72 -11.47 -11.31
CA CYS A 505 -19.32 -12.21 -12.44
C CYS A 505 -19.85 -11.27 -13.53
N GLU A 506 -20.52 -10.18 -13.15
CA GLU A 506 -21.00 -9.18 -14.10
C GLU A 506 -19.83 -8.49 -14.82
N TRP A 507 -18.81 -8.08 -14.06
CA TRP A 507 -17.60 -7.46 -14.61
C TRP A 507 -16.89 -8.37 -15.62
N MET A 508 -16.70 -9.65 -15.28
CA MET A 508 -16.13 -10.65 -16.20
C MET A 508 -17.02 -10.87 -17.44
N GLY A 509 -18.34 -10.90 -17.26
CA GLY A 509 -19.30 -11.04 -18.36
C GLY A 509 -19.23 -9.88 -19.35
N ASN A 510 -19.00 -8.66 -18.87
CA ASN A 510 -18.81 -7.48 -19.73
C ASN A 510 -17.52 -7.57 -20.55
N ILE A 511 -16.42 -8.10 -19.98
CA ILE A 511 -15.18 -8.37 -20.73
C ILE A 511 -15.40 -9.47 -21.75
N CYS A 512 -16.07 -10.57 -21.38
CA CYS A 512 -16.37 -11.65 -22.31
C CYS A 512 -17.16 -11.16 -23.53
N LYS A 513 -18.05 -10.17 -23.37
CA LYS A 513 -18.82 -9.57 -24.48
C LYS A 513 -18.02 -8.57 -25.32
N SER A 514 -17.16 -7.76 -24.69
CA SER A 514 -16.46 -6.66 -25.35
C SER A 514 -15.07 -7.04 -25.89
N HIS A 515 -14.37 -7.94 -25.22
CA HIS A 515 -12.97 -8.34 -25.48
C HIS A 515 -12.83 -9.87 -25.38
N PHE A 516 -13.64 -10.60 -26.14
CA PHE A 516 -13.71 -12.06 -26.09
C PHE A 516 -12.34 -12.74 -26.27
N ASP A 517 -11.53 -12.28 -27.23
CA ASP A 517 -10.19 -12.85 -27.49
C ASP A 517 -9.25 -12.71 -26.28
N VAL A 518 -9.31 -11.56 -25.58
CA VAL A 518 -8.52 -11.35 -24.36
C VAL A 518 -8.97 -12.32 -23.28
N TYR A 519 -10.30 -12.47 -23.11
CA TYR A 519 -10.88 -13.39 -22.14
C TYR A 519 -10.44 -14.84 -22.38
N VAL A 520 -10.53 -15.33 -23.61
CA VAL A 520 -10.09 -16.67 -24.01
C VAL A 520 -8.58 -16.81 -23.85
N SER A 521 -7.78 -15.83 -24.26
CA SER A 521 -6.32 -15.88 -24.18
C SER A 521 -5.79 -16.08 -22.74
N CYS A 522 -6.49 -15.53 -21.74
CA CYS A 522 -6.16 -15.68 -20.33
C CYS A 522 -6.47 -17.07 -19.75
N LEU A 523 -7.32 -17.86 -20.42
CA LEU A 523 -7.68 -19.23 -20.01
C LEU A 523 -6.80 -20.31 -20.64
N LEU A 524 -5.92 -19.94 -21.57
CA LEU A 524 -5.01 -20.87 -22.24
C LEU A 524 -3.94 -21.41 -21.27
N PRO A 525 -3.38 -22.62 -21.52
CA PRO A 525 -2.29 -23.18 -20.71
C PRO A 525 -1.03 -22.33 -20.75
N HIS A 526 -0.80 -21.66 -21.88
CA HIS A 526 0.33 -20.77 -22.13
C HIS A 526 -0.21 -19.38 -22.52
N PRO A 527 -0.70 -18.59 -21.54
CA PRO A 527 -1.28 -17.28 -21.83
C PRO A 527 -0.17 -16.26 -22.21
N PRO A 528 -0.53 -15.11 -22.80
CA PRO A 528 0.41 -14.03 -23.10
C PRO A 528 1.16 -13.53 -21.86
N GLU A 529 2.35 -12.94 -22.04
CA GLU A 529 3.23 -12.51 -20.93
C GLU A 529 2.52 -11.61 -19.90
N TYR A 530 1.70 -10.66 -20.35
CA TYR A 530 0.96 -9.77 -19.44
C TYR A 530 -0.03 -10.50 -18.52
N ALA A 531 -0.50 -11.69 -18.93
CA ALA A 531 -1.46 -12.52 -18.20
C ALA A 531 -0.78 -13.59 -17.33
N LYS A 532 0.55 -13.72 -17.35
CA LYS A 532 1.29 -14.63 -16.45
C LYS A 532 1.46 -14.00 -15.07
N VAL A 533 0.39 -14.03 -14.28
CA VAL A 533 0.36 -13.41 -12.93
C VAL A 533 -0.28 -14.36 -11.91
N GLY A 534 0.30 -14.38 -10.70
CA GLY A 534 -0.26 -15.11 -9.56
C GLY A 534 0.06 -16.60 -9.55
N GLY A 535 0.11 -17.18 -8.35
CA GLY A 535 0.29 -18.60 -8.07
C GLY A 535 1.53 -19.21 -8.72
N HIS A 536 1.36 -20.22 -9.59
CA HIS A 536 2.48 -20.92 -10.23
C HIS A 536 3.35 -20.04 -11.12
N TRP A 537 2.87 -18.88 -11.59
CA TRP A 537 3.70 -17.95 -12.36
C TRP A 537 4.71 -17.19 -11.49
N ASP A 538 4.45 -17.11 -10.19
CA ASP A 538 5.35 -16.48 -9.21
C ASP A 538 6.27 -17.52 -8.54
N MET A 539 6.22 -18.79 -8.95
CA MET A 539 6.94 -19.91 -8.33
C MET A 539 7.79 -20.67 -9.34
N LEU A 540 8.90 -21.24 -8.88
CA LEU A 540 9.69 -22.19 -9.67
C LEU A 540 9.09 -23.59 -9.52
N VAL A 541 8.20 -23.98 -10.44
CA VAL A 541 7.55 -25.31 -10.44
C VAL A 541 7.74 -26.04 -11.76
N SER A 542 7.55 -27.37 -11.75
CA SER A 542 7.63 -28.19 -12.96
C SER A 542 6.53 -27.83 -13.97
N ARG A 543 6.75 -28.15 -15.26
CA ARG A 543 5.72 -27.94 -16.31
C ARG A 543 4.41 -28.67 -15.99
N THR A 544 4.48 -29.88 -15.43
CA THR A 544 3.30 -30.63 -14.98
C THR A 544 2.54 -29.89 -13.88
N SER A 545 3.25 -29.34 -12.89
CA SER A 545 2.64 -28.54 -11.82
C SER A 545 2.03 -27.23 -12.34
N HIS A 546 2.67 -26.57 -13.31
CA HIS A 546 2.09 -25.42 -14.02
C HIS A 546 0.72 -25.77 -14.62
N LEU A 547 0.66 -26.84 -15.41
CA LEU A 547 -0.58 -27.25 -16.08
C LEU A 547 -1.65 -27.70 -15.07
N LYS A 548 -1.27 -28.46 -14.04
CA LYS A 548 -2.15 -28.88 -12.94
C LYS A 548 -2.79 -27.69 -12.24
N ASN A 549 -1.98 -26.70 -11.87
CA ASN A 549 -2.45 -25.50 -11.18
C ASN A 549 -3.30 -24.61 -12.10
N GLY A 550 -2.99 -24.54 -13.39
CA GLY A 550 -3.82 -23.81 -14.35
C GLY A 550 -5.18 -24.48 -14.58
N LEU A 551 -5.23 -25.82 -14.68
CA LEU A 551 -6.50 -26.57 -14.73
C LEU A 551 -7.33 -26.40 -13.46
N ASN A 552 -6.69 -26.35 -12.28
CA ASN A 552 -7.39 -26.05 -11.03
C ASN A 552 -8.03 -24.65 -11.04
N ARG A 553 -7.30 -23.63 -11.53
CA ARG A 553 -7.88 -22.28 -11.69
C ARG A 553 -9.08 -22.30 -12.61
N PHE A 554 -8.93 -22.97 -13.75
CA PHE A 554 -9.99 -23.11 -14.72
C PHE A 554 -11.23 -23.80 -14.11
N PHE A 555 -11.01 -24.86 -13.32
CA PHE A 555 -12.06 -25.59 -12.61
C PHE A 555 -12.84 -24.68 -11.64
N CYS A 556 -12.15 -23.83 -10.88
CA CYS A 556 -12.76 -22.91 -9.93
C CYS A 556 -13.64 -21.82 -10.57
N LEU A 557 -13.51 -21.57 -11.88
CA LEU A 557 -14.28 -20.55 -12.60
C LEU A 557 -15.59 -21.06 -13.17
N VAL A 558 -15.70 -22.36 -13.44
CA VAL A 558 -16.88 -22.97 -14.09
C VAL A 558 -18.19 -22.68 -13.34
N PRO A 559 -18.27 -22.69 -11.99
CA PRO A 559 -19.52 -22.40 -11.29
C PRO A 559 -20.01 -20.95 -11.42
N TYR A 560 -19.13 -20.01 -11.80
CA TYR A 560 -19.35 -18.57 -11.70
C TYR A 560 -19.43 -17.87 -13.05
N THR A 561 -18.84 -18.47 -14.07
CA THR A 561 -18.74 -17.86 -15.39
C THR A 561 -19.93 -18.27 -16.24
N SER A 562 -20.31 -17.41 -17.20
CA SER A 562 -21.12 -17.83 -18.34
C SER A 562 -20.26 -18.69 -19.27
N PHE A 563 -19.69 -19.79 -18.75
CA PHE A 563 -18.81 -20.64 -19.51
C PHE A 563 -19.59 -21.27 -20.65
N THR A 564 -19.42 -20.73 -21.85
CA THR A 564 -20.12 -21.20 -23.04
C THR A 564 -19.35 -22.34 -23.67
N LEU A 565 -20.07 -23.19 -24.41
CA LEU A 565 -19.46 -24.20 -25.26
C LEU A 565 -18.47 -23.59 -26.28
N GLU A 566 -18.66 -22.32 -26.65
CA GLU A 566 -17.73 -21.60 -27.52
C GLU A 566 -16.37 -21.38 -26.86
N ILE A 567 -16.33 -20.95 -25.59
CA ILE A 567 -15.07 -20.80 -24.85
C ILE A 567 -14.41 -22.18 -24.67
N TRP A 568 -15.20 -23.20 -24.33
CA TRP A 568 -14.74 -24.58 -24.22
C TRP A 568 -14.06 -25.08 -25.49
N ASP A 569 -14.74 -24.89 -26.62
CA ASP A 569 -14.29 -25.39 -27.91
C ASP A 569 -13.01 -24.69 -28.39
N GLN A 570 -12.76 -23.47 -27.92
CA GLN A 570 -11.53 -22.74 -28.19
C GLN A 570 -10.39 -23.09 -27.21
N VAL A 571 -10.67 -23.24 -25.93
CA VAL A 571 -9.64 -23.38 -24.87
C VAL A 571 -9.14 -24.82 -24.72
N MET A 572 -10.03 -25.81 -24.69
CA MET A 572 -9.68 -27.21 -24.38
C MET A 572 -8.67 -27.84 -25.37
N PRO A 573 -8.73 -27.58 -26.69
CA PRO A 573 -7.71 -28.06 -27.63
C PRO A 573 -6.28 -27.67 -27.23
N TYR A 574 -6.06 -26.44 -26.77
CA TYR A 574 -4.74 -25.98 -26.36
C TYR A 574 -4.27 -26.68 -25.09
N TRP A 575 -5.16 -26.92 -24.13
CA TRP A 575 -4.85 -27.67 -22.92
C TRP A 575 -4.41 -29.10 -23.22
N LEU A 576 -5.15 -29.81 -24.06
CA LEU A 576 -4.80 -31.18 -24.44
C LEU A 576 -3.48 -31.23 -25.21
N GLU A 577 -3.26 -30.29 -26.15
CA GLU A 577 -1.98 -30.17 -26.86
C GLU A 577 -0.81 -29.93 -25.89
N ALA A 578 -0.97 -29.00 -24.93
CA ALA A 578 0.06 -28.71 -23.93
C ALA A 578 0.34 -29.93 -23.04
N ILE A 579 -0.69 -30.67 -22.64
CA ILE A 579 -0.52 -31.89 -21.82
C ILE A 579 0.25 -32.96 -22.58
N VAL A 580 -0.10 -33.21 -23.84
CA VAL A 580 0.58 -34.22 -24.67
C VAL A 580 2.05 -33.84 -24.93
N LYS A 581 2.33 -32.56 -25.10
CA LYS A 581 3.67 -32.06 -25.45
C LYS A 581 4.59 -31.85 -24.24
N ASP A 582 4.05 -31.30 -23.15
CA ASP A 582 4.85 -30.78 -22.04
C ASP A 582 4.89 -31.70 -20.80
N VAL A 583 4.01 -32.71 -20.70
CA VAL A 583 3.92 -33.59 -19.53
C VAL A 583 4.58 -34.95 -19.80
N PRO A 584 5.63 -35.34 -19.04
CA PRO A 584 6.22 -36.66 -19.14
C PRO A 584 5.20 -37.76 -18.82
N GLU A 585 5.30 -38.90 -19.51
CA GLU A 585 4.32 -39.99 -19.36
C GLU A 585 4.14 -40.49 -17.92
N LYS A 586 5.22 -40.46 -17.12
CA LYS A 586 5.22 -40.91 -15.72
C LYS A 586 4.42 -39.98 -14.80
N GLU A 587 4.24 -38.71 -15.19
CA GLU A 587 3.59 -37.68 -14.39
C GLU A 587 2.14 -37.43 -14.81
N LEU A 588 1.68 -38.01 -15.93
CA LEU A 588 0.31 -37.87 -16.43
C LEU A 588 -0.75 -38.23 -15.37
N CYS A 589 -0.48 -39.23 -14.52
CA CYS A 589 -1.39 -39.65 -13.46
C CYS A 589 -1.76 -38.52 -12.48
N GLU A 590 -0.92 -37.50 -12.33
CA GLU A 590 -1.18 -36.33 -11.49
C GLU A 590 -2.35 -35.46 -11.98
N LEU A 591 -2.60 -35.47 -13.29
CA LEU A 591 -3.65 -34.68 -13.93
C LEU A 591 -4.98 -35.46 -14.03
N LYS A 592 -4.95 -36.77 -13.77
CA LYS A 592 -6.08 -37.68 -13.96
C LYS A 592 -7.36 -37.16 -13.30
N LEU A 593 -7.32 -36.84 -12.01
CA LEU A 593 -8.50 -36.41 -11.26
C LEU A 593 -9.13 -35.13 -11.84
N LEU A 594 -8.30 -34.18 -12.30
CA LEU A 594 -8.78 -32.92 -12.86
C LEU A 594 -9.37 -33.13 -14.25
N LEU A 595 -8.69 -33.88 -15.10
CA LEU A 595 -9.19 -34.20 -16.43
C LEU A 595 -10.47 -35.04 -16.38
N SER A 596 -10.61 -35.95 -15.41
CA SER A 596 -11.87 -36.65 -15.15
C SER A 596 -13.02 -35.68 -14.87
N LYS A 597 -12.84 -34.70 -13.98
CA LYS A 597 -13.88 -33.71 -13.67
C LYS A 597 -14.33 -32.86 -14.87
N PHE A 598 -13.51 -32.80 -15.92
CA PHE A 598 -13.77 -32.03 -17.13
C PHE A 598 -14.36 -32.88 -18.27
N LEU A 599 -13.72 -34.03 -18.54
CA LEU A 599 -13.93 -34.83 -19.75
C LEU A 599 -14.78 -36.08 -19.52
N ASP A 600 -14.97 -36.51 -18.27
CA ASP A 600 -15.86 -37.61 -17.94
C ASP A 600 -17.31 -37.10 -17.95
N PRO A 601 -18.20 -37.62 -18.83
CA PRO A 601 -19.58 -37.18 -18.89
C PRO A 601 -20.37 -37.34 -17.58
N ASP A 602 -19.99 -38.30 -16.73
CA ASP A 602 -20.66 -38.58 -15.46
C ASP A 602 -20.18 -37.65 -14.34
N LEU A 603 -18.99 -37.06 -14.47
CA LEU A 603 -18.37 -36.15 -13.50
C LEU A 603 -18.26 -34.70 -14.01
N SER A 604 -18.71 -34.43 -15.24
CA SER A 604 -18.48 -33.15 -15.90
C SER A 604 -19.23 -32.03 -15.20
N ILE A 605 -18.47 -31.08 -14.66
CA ILE A 605 -18.98 -29.88 -14.01
C ILE A 605 -19.57 -28.84 -14.99
N LEU A 606 -19.46 -29.08 -16.30
CA LEU A 606 -19.98 -28.18 -17.33
C LEU A 606 -21.51 -28.26 -17.48
N GLY A 607 -22.15 -29.30 -16.93
CA GLY A 607 -23.61 -29.48 -17.02
C GLY A 607 -24.12 -29.68 -18.46
N VAL A 608 -23.25 -30.07 -19.39
CA VAL A 608 -23.58 -30.29 -20.81
C VAL A 608 -23.66 -31.77 -21.15
N GLU A 609 -24.47 -32.12 -22.14
CA GLU A 609 -24.56 -33.49 -22.65
C GLU A 609 -23.19 -34.03 -23.08
N ALA A 610 -22.95 -35.33 -22.85
CA ALA A 610 -21.71 -36.03 -23.20
C ALA A 610 -21.20 -35.74 -24.63
N LYS A 611 -22.11 -35.56 -25.59
CA LYS A 611 -21.79 -35.27 -27.00
C LYS A 611 -21.18 -33.87 -27.20
N LYS A 612 -21.54 -32.91 -26.36
CA LYS A 612 -21.09 -31.52 -26.46
C LYS A 612 -19.72 -31.30 -25.80
N ILE A 613 -19.33 -32.15 -24.85
CA ILE A 613 -17.99 -32.11 -24.21
C ILE A 613 -16.87 -32.28 -25.24
N TYR A 614 -17.08 -33.13 -26.25
CA TYR A 614 -16.08 -33.42 -27.29
C TYR A 614 -16.34 -32.70 -28.61
N GLN A 615 -17.17 -31.65 -28.59
CA GLN A 615 -17.54 -30.92 -29.81
C GLN A 615 -16.33 -30.30 -30.51
N PHE A 616 -15.36 -29.77 -29.77
CA PHE A 616 -14.09 -29.27 -30.31
C PHE A 616 -13.33 -30.29 -31.18
N VAL A 617 -13.39 -31.59 -30.83
CA VAL A 617 -12.82 -32.67 -31.64
C VAL A 617 -13.57 -32.74 -32.96
N ALA A 618 -14.90 -32.79 -32.92
CA ALA A 618 -15.71 -32.86 -34.13
C ALA A 618 -15.51 -31.65 -35.05
N ILE A 619 -15.31 -30.44 -34.51
CA ILE A 619 -14.99 -29.22 -35.28
C ILE A 619 -13.65 -29.41 -36.00
N ARG A 620 -12.60 -29.87 -35.29
CA ARG A 620 -11.25 -30.08 -35.84
C ARG A 620 -11.18 -31.17 -36.91
N PHE A 621 -12.12 -32.11 -36.95
CA PHE A 621 -12.20 -33.17 -37.97
C PHE A 621 -12.96 -32.77 -39.24
N LYS A 622 -13.70 -31.65 -39.23
CA LYS A 622 -14.45 -31.19 -40.41
C LYS A 622 -13.52 -30.45 -41.37
N GLN A 623 -13.33 -31.00 -42.57
CA GLN A 623 -12.62 -30.34 -43.69
C GLN A 623 -11.18 -29.92 -43.37
N THR A 624 -10.45 -30.73 -42.60
CA THR A 624 -9.05 -30.47 -42.22
C THR A 624 -8.06 -31.47 -42.83
N SER A 625 -6.76 -31.17 -42.74
CA SER A 625 -5.72 -32.04 -43.29
C SER A 625 -5.49 -33.29 -42.41
N PRO A 626 -4.98 -34.40 -42.99
CA PRO A 626 -4.65 -35.62 -42.23
C PRO A 626 -3.74 -35.37 -41.02
N ARG A 627 -2.81 -34.41 -41.12
CA ARG A 627 -1.93 -34.00 -40.01
C ARG A 627 -2.70 -33.41 -38.83
N VAL A 628 -3.74 -32.61 -39.10
CA VAL A 628 -4.60 -32.04 -38.05
C VAL A 628 -5.47 -33.12 -37.41
N MET A 629 -5.94 -34.09 -38.21
CA MET A 629 -6.66 -35.26 -37.69
C MET A 629 -5.76 -36.10 -36.79
N GLU A 630 -4.54 -36.41 -37.21
CA GLU A 630 -3.55 -37.16 -36.42
C GLU A 630 -3.19 -36.44 -35.11
N GLN A 631 -2.95 -35.12 -35.17
CA GLN A 631 -2.76 -34.29 -33.99
C GLN A 631 -3.97 -34.36 -33.04
N THR A 632 -5.19 -34.30 -33.56
CA THR A 632 -6.39 -34.36 -32.72
C THR A 632 -6.57 -35.75 -32.09
N LEU A 633 -6.18 -36.82 -32.78
CA LEU A 633 -6.15 -38.18 -32.23
C LEU A 633 -5.12 -38.33 -31.10
N SER A 634 -3.97 -37.67 -31.24
CA SER A 634 -2.92 -37.70 -30.21
C SER A 634 -3.34 -37.01 -28.91
N TRP A 635 -4.39 -36.18 -28.91
CA TRP A 635 -5.00 -35.66 -27.68
C TRP A 635 -5.82 -36.71 -26.92
N LEU A 636 -6.35 -37.71 -27.63
CA LEU A 636 -7.26 -38.71 -27.08
C LEU A 636 -6.51 -39.99 -26.68
N GLN A 637 -5.41 -40.34 -27.36
CA GLN A 637 -4.70 -41.61 -27.15
C GLN A 637 -3.85 -41.66 -25.85
N PRO A 638 -2.82 -40.83 -25.63
CA PRO A 638 -2.00 -40.86 -24.42
C PRO A 638 -2.73 -40.45 -23.12
N PRO A 639 -3.54 -39.36 -23.07
CA PRO A 639 -4.20 -38.93 -21.84
C PRO A 639 -5.39 -39.81 -21.47
N LEU A 640 -6.33 -40.09 -22.39
CA LEU A 640 -7.59 -40.76 -22.03
C LEU A 640 -7.41 -42.26 -21.81
N TRP A 641 -6.58 -42.93 -22.62
CA TRP A 641 -6.34 -44.37 -22.49
C TRP A 641 -5.60 -44.71 -21.19
N LYS A 642 -4.51 -43.99 -20.88
CA LYS A 642 -3.73 -44.22 -19.65
C LYS A 642 -4.47 -43.80 -18.38
N MET A 643 -5.49 -42.94 -18.49
CA MET A 643 -6.29 -42.47 -17.36
C MET A 643 -7.60 -43.25 -17.14
N ASN A 644 -7.96 -44.20 -18.01
CA ASN A 644 -9.24 -44.93 -17.99
C ASN A 644 -10.48 -44.01 -18.04
N LEU A 645 -10.46 -42.96 -18.86
CA LEU A 645 -11.61 -42.06 -19.03
C LEU A 645 -12.65 -42.69 -19.98
N PRO A 646 -13.97 -42.43 -19.80
CA PRO A 646 -15.01 -43.07 -20.61
C PRO A 646 -14.82 -42.85 -22.12
N LEU A 647 -14.78 -43.93 -22.90
CA LEU A 647 -14.44 -43.96 -24.32
C LEU A 647 -15.58 -43.46 -25.25
N THR A 648 -16.46 -42.57 -24.78
CA THR A 648 -17.48 -41.92 -25.61
C THR A 648 -16.92 -41.19 -26.86
N PRO A 649 -15.69 -40.65 -26.88
CA PRO A 649 -15.11 -40.02 -28.07
C PRO A 649 -14.94 -40.95 -29.28
N LEU A 650 -14.59 -42.22 -29.07
CA LEU A 650 -14.40 -43.20 -30.15
C LEU A 650 -15.68 -43.45 -30.95
N TYR A 651 -16.84 -43.35 -30.31
CA TYR A 651 -18.15 -43.52 -30.96
C TYR A 651 -18.56 -42.31 -31.82
N LEU A 652 -18.09 -41.10 -31.46
CA LEU A 652 -18.26 -39.90 -32.29
C LEU A 652 -17.27 -39.91 -33.47
N MET A 653 -16.05 -40.42 -33.25
CA MET A 653 -15.03 -40.57 -34.28
C MET A 653 -15.42 -41.56 -35.38
N THR A 654 -16.07 -42.69 -35.05
CA THR A 654 -16.55 -43.64 -36.07
C THR A 654 -17.63 -43.04 -36.98
N LYS A 655 -18.47 -42.12 -36.47
CA LYS A 655 -19.45 -41.39 -37.30
C LYS A 655 -18.84 -40.26 -38.12
N ALA A 656 -17.87 -39.52 -37.58
CA ALA A 656 -17.20 -38.46 -38.34
C ALA A 656 -16.30 -39.04 -39.46
N ASN A 657 -15.65 -40.18 -39.22
CA ASN A 657 -14.76 -40.82 -40.17
C ASN A 657 -15.49 -41.54 -41.32
N GLN A 658 -16.77 -41.92 -41.13
CA GLN A 658 -17.64 -42.37 -42.22
C GLN A 658 -17.85 -41.30 -43.32
N ALA A 659 -17.64 -40.02 -43.01
CA ALA A 659 -17.70 -38.94 -43.99
C ALA A 659 -16.38 -38.72 -44.78
N ASN A 660 -15.23 -39.21 -44.31
CA ASN A 660 -13.90 -38.89 -44.87
C ASN A 660 -13.04 -40.08 -45.37
N ARG A 661 -13.54 -41.33 -45.34
CA ARG A 661 -12.88 -42.53 -45.94
C ARG A 661 -11.35 -42.63 -45.68
N VAL A 662 -10.93 -42.64 -44.42
CA VAL A 662 -9.57 -43.08 -44.05
C VAL A 662 -9.66 -44.18 -43.01
N GLU A 663 -9.30 -45.41 -43.41
CA GLU A 663 -9.21 -46.58 -42.53
C GLU A 663 -7.90 -46.51 -41.71
N PHE A 664 -8.02 -46.54 -40.38
CA PHE A 664 -6.90 -46.82 -39.49
C PHE A 664 -7.18 -48.12 -38.73
N SER A 665 -6.26 -49.09 -38.84
CA SER A 665 -6.31 -50.34 -38.10
C SER A 665 -5.88 -50.11 -36.64
N PHE A 666 -6.81 -50.22 -35.70
CA PHE A 666 -6.47 -50.30 -34.27
C PHE A 666 -6.21 -51.76 -33.91
N THR A 667 -4.95 -52.14 -33.73
CA THR A 667 -4.57 -53.39 -33.08
C THR A 667 -4.71 -53.23 -31.56
N GLN A 668 -5.62 -54.00 -30.97
CA GLN A 668 -5.76 -54.13 -29.51
C GLN A 668 -4.52 -54.82 -28.91
N ARG A 669 -3.84 -54.16 -27.97
CA ARG A 669 -3.09 -54.79 -26.88
C ARG A 669 -3.28 -54.01 -25.60
#